data_AF-A0A966MUE2-F1
#
_entry.id   AF-A0A966MUE2-F1
#
_cell.length_a   1.000
_cell.length_b   1.000
_cell.length_c   1.000
_cell.angle_alpha   90.00
_cell.angle_beta   90.00
_cell.angle_gamma   90.00
#
_symmetry.space_group_name_H-M   'P 1'
#
loop_
_entity.id
_entity.type
_entity.pdbx_description
1 polymer ?
#
loop_
_entity_poly.entity_id
_entity_poly.type
_entity_poly.pdbx_seq_one_letter_code
_entity_poly.pdbx_strand_id
1 'polypeptide(L)'
;MVGLANPPVVLVSLDGIAPRFVTPERMPHLCSLARSGGACFSARTVDPPWTRVVHASMLLGVTPEAHGLVDNSMSPLSEGVTSVLSVARSAGLTTASANNWKQMDSLIEPQASLHRIFIDSGYDPAEDDLMVDMFTSVWRARRPDVSFVYLCRTDLVGHDHGWGSEEYLSAMTEIDRTLGRLLAVLGEDTAVVVTTDHGGLGADHSATSDEVMEIFVAVRSDRVTAGSMWTATSTLDVAPTVADLAGLEPDPSWTGSSLIGREVPLVDHLLDLVEQGASVTYGEHVDMRAHALQTARAVENDGDVADDDLVIAALLHDVGHLLAPAGDHGFADHAGVGAERLGPWLPATVTEPIRLHVAAKRHLVATEEGFRDTLSEASLITLEQQGGPMGADESSAFLDETHAERAMRLRRADDLGKQAGVDAGTVEDRRALLERVFATGPIDPSLAYDACRCPACRDESSQQHLIDVSSVSGATALGSHRRDDGLEVQLRLSDGSDHRVWLPERAPVITRISTPWSPGYRPVARDAGDVDAISTDVAIDGLAHVRGIPTEEGEVLRFASTIGFVHETHYGRLFDVRVEPQAINLAYTSLGLPLHTDNPYHDPVPPVQILHCLQPAVSGGANRLSDGFAAAEQLRVEDPRAFELLASRPVVFRYNGGGFDHSAERTVIDCRQDGSIRAVAMNHRSLETPVDGDFALALTRFSRILEEGEIELTMDAGEAIVFDNSRVLHARTEYDPSEGRHLQGCYVDTDLMKAKARRVLAAATTGG
;
A
#
# COMPACT_ATOMS: atom_id res chain seq x y z
N MET A 1 4.79 17.89 25.00
CA MET A 1 5.24 17.14 23.81
C MET A 1 5.58 15.74 24.30
N VAL A 2 4.67 14.79 24.08
CA VAL A 2 4.96 13.37 24.27
C VAL A 2 5.88 13.00 23.11
N GLY A 3 7.10 12.54 23.38
CA GLY A 3 8.02 12.10 22.34
C GLY A 3 7.37 10.96 21.56
N LEU A 4 7.23 11.10 20.25
CA LEU A 4 6.77 10.01 19.40
C LEU A 4 7.78 8.87 19.56
N ALA A 5 7.30 7.66 19.88
CA ALA A 5 8.13 6.47 19.85
C ALA A 5 8.65 6.25 18.42
N ASN A 6 9.90 5.79 18.27
CA ASN A 6 10.45 5.48 16.95
C ASN A 6 9.60 4.41 16.25
N PRO A 7 9.43 4.47 14.92
CA PRO A 7 8.65 3.47 14.20
C PRO A 7 9.34 2.11 14.26
N PRO A 8 8.59 1.00 14.24
CA PRO A 8 9.15 -0.32 13.98
C PRO A 8 9.94 -0.33 12.66
N VAL A 9 11.03 -1.09 12.62
CA VAL A 9 11.92 -1.21 11.46
C VAL A 9 11.96 -2.66 10.97
N VAL A 10 11.76 -2.86 9.67
CA VAL A 10 11.88 -4.18 9.03
C VAL A 10 12.93 -4.13 7.92
N LEU A 11 13.99 -4.92 8.08
CA LEU A 11 14.97 -5.20 7.03
C LEU A 11 14.52 -6.45 6.26
N VAL A 12 14.37 -6.31 4.95
CA VAL A 12 14.05 -7.39 4.01
C VAL A 12 15.22 -7.61 3.06
N SER A 13 15.77 -8.82 3.04
CA SER A 13 16.77 -9.23 2.05
C SER A 13 16.12 -10.15 1.01
N LEU A 14 16.24 -9.77 -0.26
CA LEU A 14 15.85 -10.57 -1.41
C LEU A 14 17.11 -11.17 -2.03
N ASP A 15 17.33 -12.48 -1.88
CA ASP A 15 18.56 -13.14 -2.29
C ASP A 15 18.73 -13.19 -3.81
N GLY A 16 19.89 -12.77 -4.32
CA GLY A 16 20.24 -12.96 -5.73
C GLY A 16 19.48 -12.08 -6.74
N ILE A 17 19.00 -10.89 -6.37
CA ILE A 17 18.37 -9.95 -7.32
C ILE A 17 19.44 -9.11 -8.03
N ALA A 18 19.52 -9.22 -9.35
CA ALA A 18 20.36 -8.36 -10.16
C ALA A 18 19.63 -7.04 -10.49
N PRO A 19 20.14 -5.86 -10.05
CA PRO A 19 19.48 -4.57 -10.24
C PRO A 19 19.14 -4.22 -11.69
N ARG A 20 19.97 -4.66 -12.65
CA ARG A 20 19.76 -4.47 -14.09
C ARG A 20 18.43 -5.02 -14.65
N PHE A 21 17.78 -5.94 -13.93
CA PHE A 21 16.49 -6.50 -14.33
C PHE A 21 15.30 -5.91 -13.55
N VAL A 22 15.56 -4.97 -12.63
CA VAL A 22 14.53 -4.31 -11.84
C VAL A 22 13.86 -3.23 -12.70
N THR A 23 12.60 -3.46 -13.04
CA THR A 23 11.72 -2.46 -13.66
C THR A 23 10.39 -2.41 -12.92
N PRO A 24 9.64 -1.32 -13.03
CA PRO A 24 8.31 -1.24 -12.45
C PRO A 24 7.31 -2.28 -12.92
N GLU A 25 7.44 -2.78 -14.15
CA GLU A 25 6.55 -3.80 -14.69
C GLU A 25 6.85 -5.17 -14.07
N ARG A 26 8.12 -5.43 -13.74
CA ARG A 26 8.57 -6.68 -13.14
C ARG A 26 8.48 -6.69 -11.62
N MET A 27 8.96 -5.62 -10.99
CA MET A 27 9.02 -5.45 -9.53
C MET A 27 8.31 -4.17 -9.07
N PRO A 28 6.99 -4.04 -9.32
CA PRO A 28 6.21 -2.83 -9.01
C PRO A 28 6.26 -2.44 -7.53
N HIS A 29 6.29 -3.41 -6.60
CA HIS A 29 6.26 -3.13 -5.17
C HIS A 29 7.60 -2.58 -4.67
N LEU A 30 8.73 -3.14 -5.09
CA LEU A 30 10.07 -2.61 -4.82
C LEU A 30 10.23 -1.21 -5.41
N CYS A 31 9.86 -1.00 -6.67
CA CYS A 31 9.96 0.31 -7.31
C CYS A 31 9.05 1.34 -6.64
N SER A 32 7.86 0.95 -6.19
CA SER A 32 6.95 1.82 -5.42
C SER A 32 7.52 2.17 -4.04
N LEU A 33 8.16 1.22 -3.37
CA LEU A 33 8.87 1.46 -2.11
C LEU A 33 10.01 2.47 -2.31
N ALA A 34 10.83 2.30 -3.36
CA ALA A 34 11.89 3.22 -3.71
C ALA A 34 11.38 4.64 -3.98
N ARG A 35 10.27 4.80 -4.72
CA ARG A 35 9.69 6.12 -5.01
C ARG A 35 9.04 6.78 -3.79
N SER A 36 8.40 6.00 -2.91
CA SER A 36 7.77 6.53 -1.69
C SER A 36 8.77 6.91 -0.60
N GLY A 37 10.01 6.43 -0.71
CA GLY A 37 11.15 6.88 0.10
C GLY A 37 12.34 7.22 -0.78
N GLY A 38 13.44 6.48 -0.64
CA GLY A 38 14.58 6.59 -1.54
C GLY A 38 15.31 5.27 -1.76
N ALA A 39 16.16 5.23 -2.78
CA ALA A 39 16.93 4.03 -3.13
C ALA A 39 18.25 4.33 -3.83
N CYS A 40 19.12 3.33 -3.86
CA CYS A 40 20.31 3.26 -4.69
C CYS A 40 20.29 1.92 -5.41
N PHE A 41 20.14 1.91 -6.74
CA PHE A 41 20.14 0.68 -7.56
C PHE A 41 21.53 0.34 -8.13
N SER A 42 22.54 1.12 -7.75
CA SER A 42 23.96 0.93 -8.10
C SER A 42 24.81 0.75 -6.83
N ALA A 43 24.17 0.26 -5.76
CA ALA A 43 24.81 -0.06 -4.50
C ALA A 43 25.81 -1.20 -4.68
N ARG A 44 26.81 -1.31 -3.81
CA ARG A 44 27.86 -2.34 -3.93
C ARG A 44 27.89 -3.32 -2.77
N THR A 45 27.99 -4.61 -3.09
CA THR A 45 28.21 -5.68 -2.12
C THR A 45 29.69 -5.77 -1.71
N VAL A 46 30.03 -6.75 -0.88
CA VAL A 46 31.41 -7.04 -0.43
C VAL A 46 32.05 -8.17 -1.23
N ASP A 47 33.39 -8.19 -1.28
CA ASP A 47 34.18 -9.27 -1.89
C ASP A 47 34.68 -10.22 -0.78
N PRO A 48 34.41 -11.54 -0.84
CA PRO A 48 33.68 -12.23 -1.91
C PRO A 48 32.15 -12.16 -1.77
N PRO A 49 31.40 -12.15 -2.89
CA PRO A 49 29.93 -11.98 -2.92
C PRO A 49 29.16 -13.27 -2.61
N TRP A 50 29.66 -14.08 -1.67
CA TRP A 50 28.95 -15.27 -1.20
C TRP A 50 27.82 -14.86 -0.26
N THR A 51 26.61 -15.38 -0.47
CA THR A 51 25.41 -15.06 0.30
C THR A 51 25.64 -14.94 1.81
N ARG A 52 26.29 -15.92 2.44
CA ARG A 52 26.57 -15.92 3.88
C ARG A 52 27.60 -14.85 4.29
N VAL A 53 28.59 -14.59 3.44
CA VAL A 53 29.61 -13.54 3.66
C VAL A 53 28.94 -12.17 3.60
N VAL A 54 28.14 -11.93 2.56
CA VAL A 54 27.45 -10.66 2.37
C VAL A 54 26.43 -10.42 3.49
N HIS A 55 25.61 -11.40 3.84
CA HIS A 55 24.62 -11.24 4.90
C HIS A 55 25.25 -11.04 6.28
N ALA A 56 26.42 -11.62 6.54
CA ALA A 56 27.19 -11.29 7.74
C ALA A 56 27.63 -9.81 7.71
N SER A 57 28.20 -9.34 6.60
CA SER A 57 28.57 -7.92 6.45
C SER A 57 27.36 -6.97 6.57
N MET A 58 26.21 -7.36 6.02
CA MET A 58 24.95 -6.60 6.05
C MET A 58 24.40 -6.42 7.47
N LEU A 59 24.31 -7.51 8.24
CA LEU A 59 23.73 -7.50 9.59
C LEU A 59 24.70 -6.98 10.65
N LEU A 60 26.00 -7.18 10.43
CA LEU A 60 27.07 -6.80 11.37
C LEU A 60 27.68 -5.44 11.04
N GLY A 61 27.40 -4.84 9.88
CA GLY A 61 27.93 -3.53 9.47
C GLY A 61 29.46 -3.48 9.30
N VAL A 62 30.12 -4.63 9.11
CA VAL A 62 31.59 -4.76 9.04
C VAL A 62 32.04 -5.60 7.85
N THR A 63 33.29 -5.48 7.44
CA THR A 63 33.83 -6.16 6.25
C THR A 63 34.03 -7.67 6.47
N PRO A 64 34.20 -8.46 5.38
CA PRO A 64 34.56 -9.87 5.44
C PRO A 64 35.79 -10.19 6.29
N GLU A 65 36.81 -9.33 6.26
CA GLU A 65 38.02 -9.48 7.08
C GLU A 65 37.73 -9.36 8.57
N ALA A 66 36.76 -8.53 8.96
CA ALA A 66 36.41 -8.29 10.35
C ALA A 66 35.57 -9.43 10.93
N HIS A 67 34.60 -9.96 10.17
CA HIS A 67 33.78 -11.08 10.64
C HIS A 67 34.38 -12.46 10.33
N GLY A 68 35.34 -12.54 9.40
CA GLY A 68 36.18 -13.72 9.14
C GLY A 68 35.55 -14.80 8.25
N LEU A 69 34.46 -14.52 7.54
CA LEU A 69 33.85 -15.47 6.60
C LEU A 69 34.38 -15.23 5.19
N VAL A 70 34.58 -16.32 4.44
CA VAL A 70 35.13 -16.28 3.07
C VAL A 70 34.27 -17.06 2.07
N ASP A 71 33.26 -17.80 2.53
CA ASP A 71 32.37 -18.62 1.72
C ASP A 71 31.06 -18.94 2.47
N ASN A 72 30.20 -19.76 1.84
CA ASN A 72 28.93 -20.25 2.39
C ASN A 72 29.09 -21.45 3.35
N SER A 73 30.31 -21.83 3.76
CA SER A 73 30.52 -22.89 4.77
C SER A 73 30.00 -22.45 6.13
N MET A 74 29.78 -23.37 7.06
CA MET A 74 29.28 -23.10 8.43
C MET A 74 30.39 -22.65 9.42
N SER A 75 31.42 -21.95 8.94
CA SER A 75 32.50 -21.44 9.78
C SER A 75 31.98 -20.43 10.83
N PRO A 76 32.51 -20.39 12.06
CA PRO A 76 32.07 -19.42 13.07
C PRO A 76 32.51 -18.00 12.71
N LEU A 77 31.76 -17.00 13.20
CA LEU A 77 32.16 -15.60 13.14
C LEU A 77 33.34 -15.32 14.09
N SER A 78 34.13 -14.29 13.77
CA SER A 78 35.17 -13.76 14.65
C SER A 78 34.60 -13.19 15.96
N GLU A 79 35.38 -13.19 17.04
CA GLU A 79 34.93 -12.61 18.32
C GLU A 79 34.77 -11.08 18.23
N GLY A 80 33.74 -10.54 18.88
CA GLY A 80 33.55 -9.09 19.04
C GLY A 80 32.71 -8.40 17.96
N VAL A 81 32.21 -9.12 16.96
CA VAL A 81 31.22 -8.60 16.00
C VAL A 81 29.80 -8.84 16.54
N THR A 82 28.91 -7.86 16.37
CA THR A 82 27.55 -7.89 16.92
C THR A 82 26.55 -7.46 15.85
N SER A 83 25.45 -8.20 15.70
CA SER A 83 24.41 -7.84 14.72
C SER A 83 23.55 -6.67 15.20
N VAL A 84 22.93 -5.96 14.25
CA VAL A 84 21.94 -4.92 14.57
C VAL A 84 20.78 -5.45 15.42
N LEU A 85 20.40 -6.73 15.26
CA LEU A 85 19.39 -7.37 16.11
C LEU A 85 19.87 -7.53 17.56
N SER A 86 21.12 -7.94 17.76
CA SER A 86 21.75 -8.00 19.09
C SER A 86 21.87 -6.63 19.74
N VAL A 87 22.22 -5.59 18.97
CA VAL A 87 22.25 -4.20 19.44
C VAL A 87 20.85 -3.77 19.90
N ALA A 88 19.82 -4.02 19.09
CA ALA A 88 18.42 -3.71 19.42
C ALA A 88 17.96 -4.44 20.70
N ARG A 89 18.24 -5.74 20.83
CA ARG A 89 17.92 -6.53 22.03
C ARG A 89 18.62 -6.01 23.28
N SER A 90 19.88 -5.61 23.15
CA SER A 90 20.66 -5.05 24.26
C SER A 90 20.13 -3.69 24.71
N ALA A 91 19.52 -2.94 23.80
CA ALA A 91 18.80 -1.70 24.10
C ALA A 91 17.37 -1.90 24.66
N GLY A 92 16.93 -3.15 24.83
CA GLY A 92 15.63 -3.50 25.40
C GLY A 92 14.48 -3.59 24.39
N LEU A 93 14.78 -3.47 23.08
CA LEU A 93 13.78 -3.60 22.02
C LEU A 93 13.39 -5.06 21.79
N THR A 94 12.18 -5.27 21.29
CA THR A 94 11.69 -6.56 20.80
C THR A 94 12.17 -6.80 19.37
N THR A 95 12.53 -8.03 19.05
CA THR A 95 13.05 -8.36 17.72
C THR A 95 12.45 -9.62 17.14
N ALA A 96 12.44 -9.72 15.83
CA ALA A 96 12.07 -10.93 15.12
C ALA A 96 13.01 -11.22 13.97
N SER A 97 13.08 -12.48 13.58
CA SER A 97 13.77 -12.89 12.37
C SER A 97 13.00 -14.00 11.66
N ALA A 98 12.91 -13.93 10.34
CA ALA A 98 12.33 -14.95 9.49
C ALA A 98 13.29 -15.26 8.35
N ASN A 99 13.67 -16.53 8.19
CA ASN A 99 14.57 -16.97 7.12
C ASN A 99 14.32 -18.45 6.78
N ASN A 100 14.75 -18.87 5.59
CA ASN A 100 14.59 -20.25 5.11
C ASN A 100 15.89 -20.92 4.64
N TRP A 101 17.03 -20.44 5.13
CA TRP A 101 18.32 -21.01 4.78
C TRP A 101 19.17 -21.22 6.03
N LYS A 102 19.53 -22.47 6.32
CA LYS A 102 20.24 -22.85 7.55
C LYS A 102 21.53 -22.06 7.79
N GLN A 103 22.27 -21.75 6.72
CA GLN A 103 23.49 -20.95 6.78
C GLN A 103 23.18 -19.51 7.20
N MET A 104 22.08 -18.93 6.71
CA MET A 104 21.59 -17.61 7.14
C MET A 104 21.17 -17.64 8.61
N ASP A 105 20.40 -18.65 9.01
CA ASP A 105 19.96 -18.83 10.41
C ASP A 105 21.16 -18.83 11.36
N SER A 106 22.28 -19.45 10.96
CA SER A 106 23.51 -19.50 11.75
C SER A 106 24.16 -18.15 12.06
N LEU A 107 23.84 -17.10 11.30
CA LEU A 107 24.35 -15.74 11.51
C LEU A 107 23.57 -14.98 12.59
N ILE A 108 22.32 -15.37 12.84
CA ILE A 108 21.44 -14.70 13.81
C ILE A 108 21.72 -15.27 15.19
N GLU A 109 22.28 -14.46 16.10
CA GLU A 109 22.67 -14.91 17.42
C GLU A 109 21.43 -15.39 18.22
N PRO A 110 21.52 -16.48 19.01
CA PRO A 110 20.34 -17.07 19.66
C PRO A 110 19.54 -16.12 20.55
N GLN A 111 20.21 -15.15 21.18
CA GLN A 111 19.60 -14.13 22.05
C GLN A 111 19.10 -12.89 21.27
N ALA A 112 19.50 -12.74 20.01
CA ALA A 112 19.25 -11.55 19.19
C ALA A 112 17.84 -11.50 18.61
N SER A 113 17.18 -12.66 18.44
CA SER A 113 15.84 -12.76 17.87
C SER A 113 14.86 -13.32 18.91
N LEU A 114 13.98 -12.45 19.43
CA LEU A 114 12.96 -12.86 20.41
C LEU A 114 11.89 -13.75 19.76
N HIS A 115 11.50 -13.41 18.52
CA HIS A 115 10.58 -14.18 17.71
C HIS A 115 11.31 -14.72 16.47
N ARG A 116 11.84 -15.94 16.58
CA ARG A 116 12.58 -16.59 15.50
C ARG A 116 11.69 -17.55 14.71
N ILE A 117 11.61 -17.33 13.40
CA ILE A 117 10.91 -18.17 12.44
C ILE A 117 11.97 -18.75 11.50
N PHE A 118 12.00 -20.07 11.39
CA PHE A 118 12.92 -20.79 10.52
C PHE A 118 12.20 -21.97 9.87
N ILE A 119 12.26 -22.05 8.54
CA ILE A 119 11.69 -23.12 7.72
C ILE A 119 12.78 -23.56 6.75
N ASP A 120 13.13 -24.83 6.70
CA ASP A 120 14.10 -25.32 5.72
C ASP A 120 13.60 -26.70 5.28
N SER A 121 12.79 -26.71 4.22
CA SER A 121 12.16 -27.93 3.68
C SER A 121 12.85 -28.43 2.42
N GLY A 122 14.12 -28.01 2.20
CA GLY A 122 14.95 -28.51 1.11
C GLY A 122 14.92 -27.64 -0.14
N TYR A 123 14.99 -26.32 0.03
CA TYR A 123 15.09 -25.32 -1.06
C TYR A 123 13.86 -25.27 -1.98
N ASP A 124 12.65 -25.29 -1.40
CA ASP A 124 11.41 -25.06 -2.16
C ASP A 124 11.16 -23.54 -2.31
N PRO A 125 11.12 -22.99 -3.55
CA PRO A 125 10.83 -21.57 -3.78
C PRO A 125 9.50 -21.08 -3.18
N ALA A 126 8.53 -21.98 -2.95
CA ALA A 126 7.26 -21.65 -2.31
C ALA A 126 7.39 -21.34 -0.81
N GLU A 127 8.53 -21.64 -0.18
CA GLU A 127 8.76 -21.37 1.25
C GLU A 127 8.75 -19.88 1.59
N ASP A 128 9.11 -19.00 0.66
CA ASP A 128 9.07 -17.55 0.87
C ASP A 128 7.66 -17.05 1.21
N ASP A 129 6.62 -17.60 0.56
CA ASP A 129 5.23 -17.22 0.81
C ASP A 129 4.77 -17.68 2.21
N LEU A 130 5.12 -18.91 2.58
CA LEU A 130 4.82 -19.46 3.91
C LEU A 130 5.58 -18.70 5.01
N MET A 131 6.83 -18.34 4.77
CA MET A 131 7.62 -17.54 5.69
C MET A 131 6.98 -16.18 5.93
N VAL A 132 6.55 -15.49 4.86
CA VAL A 132 5.85 -14.20 4.97
C VAL A 132 4.50 -14.34 5.70
N ASP A 133 3.77 -15.44 5.51
CA ASP A 133 2.53 -15.73 6.25
C ASP A 133 2.79 -15.89 7.76
N MET A 134 3.82 -16.64 8.12
CA MET A 134 4.21 -16.84 9.52
C MET A 134 4.72 -15.54 10.15
N PHE A 135 5.56 -14.78 9.43
CA PHE A 135 6.05 -13.49 9.89
C PHE A 135 4.92 -12.49 10.07
N THR A 136 3.97 -12.42 9.12
CA THR A 136 2.76 -11.59 9.21
C THR A 136 1.94 -11.90 10.45
N SER A 137 1.85 -13.18 10.83
CA SER A 137 1.15 -13.60 12.04
C SER A 137 1.84 -13.10 13.31
N VAL A 138 3.18 -13.18 13.36
CA VAL A 138 3.97 -12.61 14.46
C VAL A 138 3.86 -11.08 14.48
N TRP A 139 3.92 -10.43 13.32
CA TRP A 139 3.80 -8.98 13.19
C TRP A 139 2.48 -8.48 13.76
N ARG A 140 1.36 -9.10 13.38
CA ARG A 140 0.03 -8.71 13.87
C ARG A 140 -0.14 -8.92 15.38
N ALA A 141 0.45 -9.99 15.92
CA ALA A 141 0.29 -10.33 17.34
C ALA A 141 1.28 -9.62 18.28
N ARG A 142 2.46 -9.24 17.76
CA ARG A 142 3.60 -8.78 18.59
C ARG A 142 4.20 -7.45 18.15
N ARG A 143 4.10 -7.12 16.85
CA ARG A 143 4.65 -5.91 16.21
C ARG A 143 6.08 -5.57 16.69
N PRO A 144 7.08 -6.43 16.41
CA PRO A 144 8.44 -6.26 16.93
C PRO A 144 9.09 -4.94 16.47
N ASP A 145 9.92 -4.34 17.33
CA ASP A 145 10.57 -3.06 17.06
C ASP A 145 11.61 -3.16 15.92
N VAL A 146 12.40 -4.24 15.86
CA VAL A 146 13.37 -4.47 14.77
C VAL A 146 13.25 -5.90 14.25
N SER A 147 13.00 -6.06 12.95
CA SER A 147 12.83 -7.36 12.31
C SER A 147 13.74 -7.56 11.11
N PHE A 148 14.16 -8.80 10.88
CA PHE A 148 14.87 -9.23 9.68
C PHE A 148 14.08 -10.32 8.94
N VAL A 149 13.86 -10.16 7.64
CA VAL A 149 13.18 -11.13 6.78
C VAL A 149 14.09 -11.44 5.59
N TYR A 150 14.38 -12.71 5.34
CA TYR A 150 15.22 -13.17 4.23
C TYR A 150 14.38 -14.06 3.30
N LEU A 151 14.42 -13.81 1.99
CA LEU A 151 13.66 -14.54 0.97
C LEU A 151 14.61 -15.04 -0.12
N CYS A 152 14.59 -16.33 -0.44
CA CYS A 152 15.64 -16.99 -1.23
C CYS A 152 15.23 -17.40 -2.65
N ARG A 153 13.95 -17.28 -3.04
CA ARG A 153 13.41 -17.80 -4.30
C ARG A 153 14.25 -17.46 -5.53
N THR A 154 14.70 -16.22 -5.64
CA THR A 154 15.39 -15.73 -6.84
C THR A 154 16.80 -16.27 -6.99
N ASP A 155 17.53 -16.46 -5.90
CA ASP A 155 18.84 -17.11 -5.93
C ASP A 155 18.74 -18.58 -6.34
N LEU A 156 17.78 -19.33 -5.77
CA LEU A 156 17.55 -20.73 -6.13
C LEU A 156 17.28 -20.91 -7.62
N VAL A 157 16.38 -20.08 -8.17
CA VAL A 157 16.06 -20.12 -9.60
C VAL A 157 17.24 -19.62 -10.44
N GLY A 158 18.00 -18.64 -9.96
CA GLY A 158 19.24 -18.16 -10.58
C GLY A 158 20.28 -19.27 -10.72
N HIS A 159 20.46 -20.12 -9.72
CA HIS A 159 21.34 -21.28 -9.80
C HIS A 159 20.83 -22.39 -10.73
N ASP A 160 19.53 -22.64 -10.76
CA ASP A 160 18.95 -23.72 -11.57
C ASP A 160 18.86 -23.37 -13.07
N HIS A 161 18.50 -22.12 -13.38
CA HIS A 161 18.17 -21.68 -14.75
C HIS A 161 19.09 -20.58 -15.29
N GLY A 162 19.79 -19.88 -14.40
CA GLY A 162 20.67 -18.78 -14.73
C GLY A 162 20.04 -17.40 -14.55
N TRP A 163 20.81 -16.43 -14.06
CA TRP A 163 20.43 -15.03 -13.96
C TRP A 163 20.12 -14.44 -15.35
N GLY A 164 18.92 -13.89 -15.50
CA GLY A 164 18.39 -13.34 -16.75
C GLY A 164 17.61 -14.33 -17.62
N SER A 165 17.48 -15.60 -17.21
CA SER A 165 16.54 -16.55 -17.82
C SER A 165 15.08 -16.13 -17.63
N GLU A 166 14.16 -16.63 -18.46
CA GLU A 166 12.72 -16.37 -18.31
C GLU A 166 12.22 -16.83 -16.93
N GLU A 167 12.71 -17.96 -16.44
CA GLU A 167 12.39 -18.51 -15.12
C GLU A 167 12.87 -17.59 -14.00
N TYR A 168 14.11 -17.08 -14.06
CA TYR A 168 14.63 -16.12 -13.09
C TYR A 168 13.83 -14.82 -13.09
N LEU A 169 13.53 -14.30 -14.29
CA LEU A 169 12.74 -13.09 -14.47
C LEU A 169 11.29 -13.25 -13.96
N SER A 170 10.73 -14.46 -14.05
CA SER A 170 9.43 -14.81 -13.43
C SER A 170 9.54 -14.89 -11.91
N ALA A 171 10.62 -15.49 -11.39
CA ALA A 171 10.89 -15.57 -9.95
C ALA A 171 11.01 -14.18 -9.31
N MET A 172 11.62 -13.21 -10.00
CA MET A 172 11.64 -11.79 -9.58
C MET A 172 10.24 -11.19 -9.45
N THR A 173 9.35 -11.45 -10.42
CA THR A 173 7.95 -10.98 -10.36
C THR A 173 7.20 -11.64 -9.20
N GLU A 174 7.48 -12.91 -8.93
CA GLU A 174 6.84 -13.63 -7.84
C GLU A 174 7.31 -13.16 -6.45
N ILE A 175 8.62 -12.99 -6.26
CA ILE A 175 9.16 -12.50 -4.99
C ILE A 175 8.74 -11.06 -4.71
N ASP A 176 8.59 -10.22 -5.74
CA ASP A 176 8.05 -8.85 -5.58
C ASP A 176 6.56 -8.87 -5.15
N ARG A 177 5.76 -9.83 -5.64
CA ARG A 177 4.39 -10.04 -5.15
C ARG A 177 4.36 -10.43 -3.67
N THR A 178 5.29 -11.29 -3.25
CA THR A 178 5.47 -11.69 -1.85
C THR A 178 5.91 -10.50 -1.00
N LEU A 179 6.82 -9.65 -1.50
CA LEU A 179 7.17 -8.36 -0.89
C LEU A 179 5.94 -7.44 -0.76
N GLY A 180 5.13 -7.29 -1.81
CA GLY A 180 3.92 -6.48 -1.78
C GLY A 180 2.92 -6.90 -0.69
N ARG A 181 2.73 -8.22 -0.52
CA ARG A 181 1.92 -8.78 0.58
C ARG A 181 2.50 -8.42 1.95
N LEU A 182 3.82 -8.50 2.12
CA LEU A 182 4.49 -8.12 3.35
C LEU A 182 4.30 -6.62 3.64
N LEU A 183 4.60 -5.75 2.67
CA LEU A 183 4.46 -4.30 2.80
C LEU A 183 3.03 -3.86 3.19
N ALA A 184 2.01 -4.51 2.62
CA ALA A 184 0.62 -4.24 2.96
C ALA A 184 0.28 -4.54 4.44
N VAL A 185 0.94 -5.53 5.04
CA VAL A 185 0.78 -5.87 6.46
C VAL A 185 1.56 -4.91 7.37
N LEU A 186 2.76 -4.49 6.93
CA LEU A 186 3.60 -3.58 7.69
C LEU A 186 2.99 -2.19 7.85
N GLY A 187 2.20 -1.73 6.86
CA GLY A 187 1.59 -0.41 6.87
C GLY A 187 2.59 0.71 6.57
N GLU A 188 2.10 1.95 6.46
CA GLU A 188 2.93 3.14 6.14
C GLU A 188 3.68 3.71 7.36
N ASP A 189 3.28 3.35 8.58
CA ASP A 189 3.90 3.80 9.83
C ASP A 189 5.10 2.94 10.26
N THR A 190 5.54 2.04 9.39
CA THR A 190 6.70 1.15 9.59
C THR A 190 7.82 1.54 8.63
N ALA A 191 9.02 1.73 9.18
CA ALA A 191 10.22 1.95 8.38
C ALA A 191 10.66 0.61 7.76
N VAL A 192 10.88 0.59 6.45
CA VAL A 192 11.25 -0.62 5.72
C VAL A 192 12.52 -0.38 4.93
N VAL A 193 13.50 -1.28 5.11
CA VAL A 193 14.72 -1.34 4.31
C VAL A 193 14.64 -2.62 3.48
N VAL A 194 14.74 -2.52 2.15
CA VAL A 194 14.80 -3.66 1.24
C VAL A 194 16.12 -3.63 0.51
N THR A 195 16.82 -4.76 0.48
CA THR A 195 18.11 -4.88 -0.21
C THR A 195 18.21 -6.25 -0.87
N THR A 196 19.19 -6.39 -1.74
CA THR A 196 19.71 -7.67 -2.20
C THR A 196 21.19 -7.78 -1.84
N ASP A 197 21.72 -8.98 -1.86
CA ASP A 197 23.07 -9.30 -1.42
C ASP A 197 24.05 -9.47 -2.61
N HIS A 198 23.59 -9.98 -3.74
CA HIS A 198 24.36 -10.03 -4.99
C HIS A 198 23.46 -10.11 -6.24
N GLY A 199 24.06 -9.79 -7.38
CA GLY A 199 23.56 -10.19 -8.70
C GLY A 199 24.09 -11.57 -9.10
N GLY A 200 24.26 -11.82 -10.39
CA GLY A 200 24.76 -13.12 -10.88
C GLY A 200 25.01 -13.12 -12.38
N LEU A 201 25.80 -14.09 -12.86
CA LEU A 201 26.10 -14.26 -14.29
C LEU A 201 26.09 -15.74 -14.67
N GLY A 202 25.28 -16.12 -15.66
CA GLY A 202 25.03 -17.53 -15.92
C GLY A 202 24.34 -18.13 -14.70
N ALA A 203 24.84 -19.24 -14.15
CA ALA A 203 24.30 -19.91 -12.95
C ALA A 203 25.21 -19.77 -11.71
N ASP A 204 26.09 -18.77 -11.71
CA ASP A 204 27.08 -18.53 -10.66
C ASP A 204 27.12 -17.04 -10.29
N HIS A 205 27.54 -16.77 -9.06
CA HIS A 205 27.73 -15.43 -8.50
C HIS A 205 29.07 -15.32 -7.76
N SER A 206 30.04 -16.20 -8.03
CA SER A 206 31.37 -16.16 -7.37
C SER A 206 32.33 -15.09 -7.90
N ALA A 207 31.99 -14.45 -9.03
CA ALA A 207 32.84 -13.47 -9.69
C ALA A 207 32.72 -12.07 -9.09
N THR A 208 33.77 -11.25 -9.24
CA THR A 208 33.78 -9.85 -8.80
C THR A 208 33.43 -8.86 -9.93
N SER A 209 32.68 -9.32 -10.94
CA SER A 209 32.23 -8.47 -12.04
C SER A 209 31.07 -7.57 -11.61
N ASP A 210 30.79 -6.51 -12.38
CA ASP A 210 29.72 -5.58 -12.04
C ASP A 210 28.34 -6.26 -12.01
N GLU A 211 28.10 -7.26 -12.85
CA GLU A 211 26.85 -8.04 -12.91
C GLU A 211 26.55 -8.81 -11.62
N VAL A 212 27.57 -9.07 -10.80
CA VAL A 212 27.47 -9.77 -9.52
C VAL A 212 27.55 -8.80 -8.35
N MET A 213 28.48 -7.85 -8.40
CA MET A 213 28.81 -6.99 -7.26
C MET A 213 27.85 -5.82 -7.08
N GLU A 214 27.07 -5.50 -8.10
CA GLU A 214 26.04 -4.46 -8.04
C GLU A 214 24.75 -5.00 -7.41
N ILE A 215 24.25 -4.27 -6.42
CA ILE A 215 23.05 -4.56 -5.65
C ILE A 215 22.19 -3.29 -5.55
N PHE A 216 21.06 -3.37 -4.83
CA PHE A 216 20.26 -2.21 -4.49
C PHE A 216 20.03 -2.11 -2.98
N VAL A 217 19.82 -0.89 -2.49
CA VAL A 217 19.29 -0.60 -1.16
C VAL A 217 18.15 0.40 -1.32
N ALA A 218 16.94 0.05 -0.86
CA ALA A 218 15.76 0.90 -0.89
C ALA A 218 15.22 1.07 0.54
N VAL A 219 14.84 2.30 0.90
CA VAL A 219 14.36 2.64 2.24
C VAL A 219 13.10 3.49 2.14
N ARG A 220 12.04 3.06 2.84
CA ARG A 220 10.83 3.85 3.07
C ARG A 220 10.70 4.17 4.54
N SER A 221 10.69 5.46 4.88
CA SER A 221 10.45 6.00 6.21
C SER A 221 10.04 7.46 6.08
N ASP A 222 9.28 7.96 7.06
CA ASP A 222 8.99 9.38 7.24
C ASP A 222 10.24 10.28 7.40
N ARG A 223 11.40 9.68 7.70
CA ARG A 223 12.70 10.35 7.77
C ARG A 223 13.44 10.42 6.43
N VAL A 224 12.92 9.80 5.38
CA VAL A 224 13.48 9.83 4.02
C VAL A 224 12.55 10.63 3.13
N THR A 225 13.09 11.63 2.43
CA THR A 225 12.29 12.41 1.49
C THR A 225 11.83 11.53 0.32
N ALA A 226 10.52 11.42 0.11
CA ALA A 226 9.97 10.64 -1.00
C ALA A 226 10.52 11.12 -2.34
N GLY A 227 10.87 10.18 -3.22
CA GLY A 227 11.45 10.47 -4.52
C GLY A 227 12.92 10.85 -4.48
N SER A 228 13.65 10.35 -3.49
CA SER A 228 15.09 10.59 -3.37
C SER A 228 15.92 9.37 -3.75
N MET A 229 17.21 9.57 -3.88
CA MET A 229 18.17 8.51 -4.12
C MET A 229 19.47 8.74 -3.38
N TRP A 230 20.28 7.68 -3.27
CA TRP A 230 21.69 7.81 -2.91
C TRP A 230 22.55 7.49 -4.13
N THR A 231 23.63 8.26 -4.32
CA THR A 231 24.52 8.12 -5.48
C THR A 231 25.59 7.04 -5.31
N ALA A 232 25.88 6.64 -4.06
CA ALA A 232 26.83 5.58 -3.73
C ALA A 232 26.49 5.02 -2.35
N THR A 233 26.32 3.71 -2.26
CA THR A 233 26.03 2.99 -1.01
C THR A 233 26.68 1.60 -1.04
N SER A 234 26.83 1.00 0.13
CA SER A 234 27.31 -0.37 0.29
C SER A 234 26.36 -1.19 1.18
N THR A 235 26.40 -2.52 1.05
CA THR A 235 25.74 -3.44 2.01
C THR A 235 26.16 -3.16 3.46
N LEU A 236 27.36 -2.62 3.68
CA LEU A 236 27.86 -2.21 5.00
C LEU A 236 27.04 -1.08 5.65
N ASP A 237 26.33 -0.28 4.85
CA ASP A 237 25.51 0.84 5.33
C ASP A 237 24.13 0.39 5.87
N VAL A 238 23.77 -0.89 5.66
CA VAL A 238 22.45 -1.43 6.02
C VAL A 238 22.25 -1.48 7.54
N ALA A 239 23.15 -2.14 8.30
CA ALA A 239 23.05 -2.20 9.76
C ALA A 239 23.03 -0.80 10.44
N PRO A 240 23.94 0.14 10.09
CA PRO A 240 23.88 1.52 10.56
C PRO A 240 22.55 2.22 10.26
N THR A 241 21.98 2.01 9.08
CA THR A 241 20.70 2.62 8.68
C THR A 241 19.53 2.05 9.47
N VAL A 242 19.47 0.72 9.67
CA VAL A 242 18.45 0.07 10.49
C VAL A 242 18.52 0.55 11.94
N ALA A 243 19.73 0.70 12.49
CA ALA A 243 19.93 1.21 13.84
C ALA A 243 19.44 2.66 13.99
N ASP A 244 19.81 3.54 13.05
CA ASP A 244 19.38 4.94 13.05
C ASP A 244 17.85 5.05 12.98
N LEU A 245 17.20 4.30 12.10
CA LEU A 245 15.74 4.26 11.99
C LEU A 245 15.06 3.79 13.27
N ALA A 246 15.66 2.83 13.99
CA ALA A 246 15.18 2.35 15.28
C ALA A 246 15.53 3.31 16.45
N GLY A 247 16.31 4.36 16.19
CA GLY A 247 16.87 5.29 17.17
C GLY A 247 17.83 4.64 18.15
N LEU A 248 18.63 3.69 17.65
CA LEU A 248 19.73 3.06 18.35
C LEU A 248 21.03 3.82 18.08
N GLU A 249 21.92 3.84 19.07
CA GLU A 249 23.28 4.31 18.86
C GLU A 249 24.05 3.33 17.97
N PRO A 250 24.80 3.81 16.97
CA PRO A 250 25.57 2.93 16.08
C PRO A 250 26.69 2.22 16.85
N ASP A 251 26.94 0.95 16.52
CA ASP A 251 28.06 0.22 17.10
C ASP A 251 29.38 0.82 16.58
N PRO A 252 30.35 1.18 17.45
CA PRO A 252 31.62 1.78 17.04
C PRO A 252 32.48 0.88 16.14
N SER A 253 32.21 -0.42 16.07
CA SER A 253 32.90 -1.36 15.19
C SER A 253 32.44 -1.28 13.73
N TRP A 254 31.26 -0.73 13.47
CA TRP A 254 30.70 -0.64 12.13
C TRP A 254 31.53 0.26 11.22
N THR A 255 31.78 -0.22 10.00
CA THR A 255 32.55 0.49 8.98
C THR A 255 31.67 1.24 7.99
N GLY A 256 30.40 0.85 7.85
CA GLY A 256 29.40 1.59 7.09
C GLY A 256 28.86 2.81 7.83
N SER A 257 27.94 3.54 7.20
CA SER A 257 27.28 4.72 7.77
C SER A 257 25.78 4.70 7.49
N SER A 258 24.99 5.29 8.39
CA SER A 258 23.57 5.50 8.12
C SER A 258 23.37 6.31 6.83
N LEU A 259 22.42 5.87 6.03
CA LEU A 259 22.02 6.55 4.79
C LEU A 259 21.11 7.76 5.04
N ILE A 260 20.48 7.86 6.22
CA ILE A 260 19.45 8.86 6.50
C ILE A 260 20.04 10.29 6.50
N GLY A 261 19.39 11.20 5.76
CA GLY A 261 19.77 12.61 5.66
C GLY A 261 20.90 12.88 4.66
N ARG A 262 21.29 11.87 3.86
CA ARG A 262 22.31 11.97 2.79
C ARG A 262 21.72 11.79 1.39
N GLU A 263 20.43 11.53 1.31
CA GLU A 263 19.72 11.36 0.05
C GLU A 263 19.63 12.68 -0.71
N VAL A 264 19.57 12.58 -2.04
CA VAL A 264 19.32 13.71 -2.95
C VAL A 264 18.02 13.48 -3.70
N PRO A 265 17.21 14.51 -3.99
CA PRO A 265 16.02 14.34 -4.82
C PRO A 265 16.38 13.77 -6.19
N LEU A 266 15.66 12.74 -6.65
CA LEU A 266 15.94 12.08 -7.93
C LEU A 266 15.83 13.06 -9.10
N VAL A 267 14.84 13.94 -9.07
CA VAL A 267 14.65 14.95 -10.12
C VAL A 267 15.88 15.85 -10.22
N ASP A 268 16.46 16.27 -9.10
CA ASP A 268 17.68 17.09 -9.10
C ASP A 268 18.84 16.31 -9.72
N HIS A 269 19.00 15.03 -9.36
CA HIS A 269 20.04 14.18 -9.94
C HIS A 269 19.88 14.01 -11.46
N LEU A 270 18.67 13.79 -11.97
CA LEU A 270 18.41 13.65 -13.40
C LEU A 270 18.69 14.94 -14.17
N LEU A 271 18.29 16.09 -13.62
CA LEU A 271 18.60 17.41 -14.19
C LEU A 271 20.12 17.65 -14.21
N ASP A 272 20.81 17.34 -13.11
CA ASP A 272 22.27 17.46 -13.02
C ASP A 272 22.99 16.55 -14.03
N LEU A 273 22.48 15.34 -14.28
CA LEU A 273 23.03 14.45 -15.32
C LEU A 273 22.91 15.06 -16.71
N VAL A 274 21.76 15.65 -17.06
CA VAL A 274 21.59 16.33 -18.35
C VAL A 274 22.52 17.55 -18.44
N GLU A 275 22.66 18.32 -17.36
CA GLU A 275 23.53 19.50 -17.33
C GLU A 275 25.02 19.15 -17.52
N GLN A 276 25.48 18.01 -16.96
CA GLN A 276 26.84 17.49 -17.18
C GLN A 276 27.15 17.24 -18.66
N GLY A 277 26.13 16.97 -19.48
CA GLY A 277 26.25 16.83 -20.93
C GLY A 277 26.78 18.07 -21.65
N ALA A 278 26.76 19.26 -21.02
CA ALA A 278 27.36 20.47 -21.59
C ALA A 278 28.89 20.35 -21.77
N SER A 279 29.53 19.42 -21.06
CA SER A 279 30.97 19.16 -21.16
C SER A 279 31.34 18.13 -22.24
N VAL A 280 30.34 17.48 -22.85
CA VAL A 280 30.51 16.42 -23.85
C VAL A 280 30.06 16.93 -25.21
N THR A 281 31.01 17.11 -26.12
CA THR A 281 30.70 17.40 -27.53
C THR A 281 30.74 16.11 -28.33
N TYR A 282 29.60 15.73 -28.91
CA TYR A 282 29.59 14.85 -30.07
C TYR A 282 30.27 15.58 -31.24
N GLY A 283 30.61 14.91 -32.33
CA GLY A 283 31.14 15.56 -33.55
C GLY A 283 30.15 16.53 -34.24
N GLU A 284 29.33 17.21 -33.47
CA GLU A 284 28.18 18.02 -33.80
C GLU A 284 28.48 19.50 -33.49
N HIS A 285 27.63 20.39 -34.01
CA HIS A 285 27.71 21.82 -33.73
C HIS A 285 27.11 22.21 -32.36
N VAL A 286 26.70 21.22 -31.55
CA VAL A 286 26.05 21.38 -30.24
C VAL A 286 26.66 20.41 -29.23
N ASP A 287 26.57 20.75 -27.94
CA ASP A 287 26.91 19.84 -26.83
C ASP A 287 25.75 18.88 -26.51
N MET A 288 26.01 17.81 -25.75
CA MET A 288 25.01 16.77 -25.45
C MET A 288 23.79 17.33 -24.69
N ARG A 289 23.98 18.35 -23.84
CA ARG A 289 22.88 19.03 -23.14
C ARG A 289 21.97 19.78 -24.13
N ALA A 290 22.56 20.58 -25.02
CA ALA A 290 21.82 21.31 -26.04
C ALA A 290 21.10 20.35 -27.00
N HIS A 291 21.74 19.24 -27.34
CA HIS A 291 21.13 18.16 -28.12
C HIS A 291 19.87 17.60 -27.43
N ALA A 292 19.99 17.16 -26.18
CA ALA A 292 18.87 16.64 -25.40
C ALA A 292 17.69 17.62 -25.30
N LEU A 293 17.97 18.90 -25.06
CA LEU A 293 16.95 19.95 -24.99
C LEU A 293 16.24 20.17 -26.34
N GLN A 294 16.99 20.20 -27.45
CA GLN A 294 16.41 20.33 -28.79
C GLN A 294 15.58 19.11 -29.17
N THR A 295 16.04 17.90 -28.82
CA THR A 295 15.32 16.64 -29.06
C THR A 295 14.00 16.61 -28.28
N ALA A 296 14.01 16.96 -26.99
CA ALA A 296 12.79 17.11 -26.19
C ALA A 296 11.83 18.15 -26.79
N ARG A 297 12.36 19.31 -27.23
CA ARG A 297 11.57 20.37 -27.88
C ARG A 297 10.97 19.93 -29.21
N ALA A 298 11.67 19.09 -29.98
CA ALA A 298 11.14 18.54 -31.23
C ALA A 298 9.94 17.63 -30.97
N VAL A 299 9.99 16.78 -29.93
CA VAL A 299 8.84 15.95 -29.52
C VAL A 299 7.67 16.82 -29.06
N GLU A 300 7.91 17.87 -28.27
CA GLU A 300 6.85 18.80 -27.82
C GLU A 300 6.09 19.46 -28.98
N ASN A 301 6.76 19.70 -30.11
CA ASN A 301 6.18 20.36 -31.27
C ASN A 301 5.54 19.37 -32.26
N ASP A 302 5.67 18.06 -32.04
CA ASP A 302 5.08 17.00 -32.87
C ASP A 302 3.57 16.90 -32.54
N GLY A 303 2.79 17.79 -33.15
CA GLY A 303 1.46 18.26 -32.71
C GLY A 303 0.27 17.30 -32.78
N ASP A 304 0.46 15.98 -32.76
CA ASP A 304 -0.66 15.02 -32.83
C ASP A 304 -1.14 14.52 -31.45
N VAL A 305 -0.27 14.40 -30.44
CA VAL A 305 -0.64 13.99 -29.07
C VAL A 305 0.35 14.53 -28.02
N ALA A 306 -0.14 15.13 -26.94
CA ALA A 306 0.68 15.47 -25.77
C ALA A 306 1.14 14.19 -25.06
N ASP A 307 2.45 14.03 -24.87
CA ASP A 307 3.08 12.79 -24.41
C ASP A 307 4.25 13.12 -23.48
N ASP A 308 3.94 13.26 -22.20
CA ASP A 308 4.90 13.66 -21.17
C ASP A 308 6.05 12.64 -21.09
N ASP A 309 5.73 11.36 -21.22
CA ASP A 309 6.68 10.25 -21.19
C ASP A 309 7.68 10.32 -22.35
N LEU A 310 7.22 10.60 -23.58
CA LEU A 310 8.11 10.68 -24.75
C LEU A 310 9.00 11.92 -24.72
N VAL A 311 8.52 13.04 -24.17
CA VAL A 311 9.34 14.25 -23.98
C VAL A 311 10.45 13.99 -22.96
N ILE A 312 10.16 13.27 -21.87
CA ILE A 312 11.19 12.84 -20.91
C ILE A 312 12.14 11.82 -21.53
N ALA A 313 11.64 10.87 -22.32
CA ALA A 313 12.48 9.93 -23.05
C ALA A 313 13.46 10.68 -23.96
N ALA A 314 12.98 11.69 -24.68
CA ALA A 314 13.80 12.57 -25.52
C ALA A 314 14.85 13.36 -24.75
N LEU A 315 14.51 13.88 -23.57
CA LEU A 315 15.45 14.58 -22.71
C LEU A 315 16.56 13.66 -22.18
N LEU A 316 16.24 12.39 -21.92
CA LEU A 316 17.14 11.46 -21.23
C LEU A 316 17.82 10.45 -22.16
N HIS A 317 17.48 10.39 -23.45
CA HIS A 317 17.88 9.26 -24.31
C HIS A 317 19.39 9.00 -24.41
N ASP A 318 20.22 10.04 -24.29
CA ASP A 318 21.67 9.97 -24.43
C ASP A 318 22.43 9.95 -23.09
N VAL A 319 21.75 10.00 -21.94
CA VAL A 319 22.43 10.03 -20.62
C VAL A 319 23.25 8.76 -20.34
N GLY A 320 22.98 7.66 -21.05
CA GLY A 320 23.79 6.43 -20.98
C GLY A 320 25.27 6.66 -21.30
N HIS A 321 25.61 7.70 -22.07
CA HIS A 321 27.00 8.10 -22.34
C HIS A 321 27.75 8.63 -21.11
N LEU A 322 27.03 9.14 -20.11
CA LEU A 322 27.60 9.62 -18.84
C LEU A 322 27.64 8.53 -17.77
N LEU A 323 26.74 7.55 -17.86
CA LEU A 323 26.52 6.54 -16.83
C LEU A 323 27.48 5.33 -16.92
N ALA A 324 28.16 5.15 -18.05
CA ALA A 324 29.21 4.13 -18.19
C ALA A 324 30.46 4.73 -18.87
N PRO A 325 31.68 4.50 -18.34
CA PRO A 325 32.91 4.90 -19.02
C PRO A 325 33.05 4.12 -20.33
N ALA A 326 33.58 4.77 -21.38
CA ALA A 326 33.84 4.14 -22.67
C ALA A 326 34.89 3.02 -22.53
N GLY A 327 34.44 1.76 -22.31
CA GLY A 327 35.31 0.60 -22.10
C GLY A 327 34.63 -0.73 -22.44
N ASP A 328 35.39 -1.60 -23.12
CA ASP A 328 35.10 -2.91 -23.75
C ASP A 328 34.06 -2.97 -24.88
N HIS A 329 32.99 -2.17 -24.88
CA HIS A 329 31.97 -2.17 -25.95
C HIS A 329 31.95 -0.91 -26.83
N GLY A 330 32.87 0.04 -26.58
CA GLY A 330 32.91 1.31 -27.32
C GLY A 330 31.64 2.14 -27.15
N PHE A 331 31.47 3.19 -27.94
CA PHE A 331 30.29 4.07 -27.98
C PHE A 331 28.96 3.37 -28.36
N ALA A 332 28.88 2.03 -28.35
CA ALA A 332 27.88 1.27 -29.10
C ALA A 332 26.53 1.04 -28.37
N ASP A 333 26.50 0.96 -27.03
CA ASP A 333 25.29 0.58 -26.28
C ASP A 333 24.88 1.58 -25.17
N HIS A 334 24.96 2.88 -25.45
CA HIS A 334 24.45 3.88 -24.50
C HIS A 334 22.94 3.79 -24.30
N ALA A 335 22.21 3.33 -25.32
CA ALA A 335 20.77 3.14 -25.28
C ALA A 335 20.37 2.08 -24.23
N GLY A 336 21.04 0.93 -24.23
CA GLY A 336 20.84 -0.13 -23.24
C GLY A 336 21.20 0.33 -21.83
N VAL A 337 22.39 0.90 -21.66
CA VAL A 337 22.87 1.42 -20.36
C VAL A 337 21.92 2.47 -19.80
N GLY A 338 21.50 3.45 -20.62
CA GLY A 338 20.58 4.50 -20.18
C GLY A 338 19.23 3.95 -19.73
N ALA A 339 18.62 3.07 -20.53
CA ALA A 339 17.35 2.43 -20.20
C ALA A 339 17.43 1.58 -18.94
N GLU A 340 18.50 0.80 -18.78
CA GLU A 340 18.73 -0.04 -17.60
C GLU A 340 18.86 0.79 -16.31
N ARG A 341 19.66 1.85 -16.34
CA ARG A 341 19.92 2.70 -15.16
C ARG A 341 18.71 3.55 -14.76
N LEU A 342 17.89 3.94 -15.73
CA LEU A 342 16.65 4.68 -15.50
C LEU A 342 15.46 3.76 -15.16
N GLY A 343 15.53 2.50 -15.57
CA GLY A 343 14.49 1.47 -15.48
C GLY A 343 13.79 1.40 -14.12
N PRO A 344 14.51 1.32 -12.99
CA PRO A 344 13.87 1.22 -11.68
C PRO A 344 13.00 2.42 -11.28
N TRP A 345 13.22 3.59 -11.90
CA TRP A 345 12.60 4.85 -11.51
C TRP A 345 11.50 5.31 -12.47
N LEU A 346 11.66 5.01 -13.77
CA LEU A 346 10.82 5.51 -14.85
C LEU A 346 10.09 4.35 -15.53
N PRO A 347 8.84 4.57 -15.99
CA PRO A 347 8.06 3.51 -16.64
C PRO A 347 8.65 3.11 -17.99
N ALA A 348 8.32 1.91 -18.47
CA ALA A 348 8.68 1.43 -19.82
C ALA A 348 8.28 2.41 -20.94
N THR A 349 7.21 3.18 -20.76
CA THR A 349 6.78 4.23 -21.72
C THR A 349 7.82 5.32 -21.95
N VAL A 350 8.79 5.47 -21.03
CA VAL A 350 9.97 6.34 -21.11
C VAL A 350 11.21 5.55 -21.50
N THR A 351 11.52 4.45 -20.80
CA THR A 351 12.81 3.75 -20.93
C THR A 351 12.91 2.87 -22.17
N GLU A 352 11.82 2.27 -22.65
CA GLU A 352 11.84 1.44 -23.87
C GLU A 352 12.08 2.24 -25.14
N PRO A 353 11.48 3.43 -25.36
CA PRO A 353 11.90 4.32 -26.44
C PRO A 353 13.40 4.65 -26.39
N ILE A 354 13.95 4.89 -25.20
CA ILE A 354 15.40 5.11 -25.02
C ILE A 354 16.18 3.86 -25.42
N ARG A 355 15.82 2.67 -24.95
CA ARG A 355 16.50 1.41 -25.30
C ARG A 355 16.52 1.16 -26.81
N LEU A 356 15.40 1.47 -27.48
CA LEU A 356 15.14 1.11 -28.88
C LEU A 356 15.55 2.19 -29.89
N HIS A 357 15.92 3.40 -29.48
CA HIS A 357 16.15 4.51 -30.44
C HIS A 357 17.30 4.24 -31.43
N VAL A 358 18.32 3.47 -31.03
CA VAL A 358 19.41 3.02 -31.92
C VAL A 358 18.90 2.01 -32.96
N ALA A 359 18.08 1.05 -32.54
CA ALA A 359 17.44 0.08 -33.43
C ALA A 359 16.50 0.79 -34.43
N ALA A 360 15.74 1.78 -33.95
CA ALA A 360 14.87 2.61 -34.77
C ALA A 360 15.65 3.34 -35.88
N LYS A 361 16.86 3.86 -35.60
CA LYS A 361 17.74 4.44 -36.64
C LYS A 361 18.02 3.44 -37.75
N ARG A 362 18.44 2.21 -37.40
CA ARG A 362 18.78 1.16 -38.38
C ARG A 362 17.57 0.74 -39.20
N HIS A 363 16.38 0.67 -38.59
CA HIS A 363 15.12 0.40 -39.27
C HIS A 363 14.78 1.50 -40.28
N LEU A 364 14.73 2.77 -39.84
CA LEU A 364 14.34 3.91 -40.69
C LEU A 364 15.26 4.06 -41.91
N VAL A 365 16.57 3.85 -41.73
CA VAL A 365 17.52 3.86 -42.86
C VAL A 365 17.25 2.73 -43.87
N ALA A 366 16.75 1.58 -43.41
CA ALA A 366 16.45 0.44 -44.27
C ALA A 366 15.11 0.58 -45.00
N THR A 367 14.12 1.26 -44.41
CA THR A 367 12.74 1.27 -44.89
C THR A 367 12.28 2.59 -45.49
N GLU A 368 12.86 3.73 -45.09
CA GLU A 368 12.47 5.05 -45.57
C GLU A 368 13.48 5.63 -46.58
N GLU A 369 13.01 5.86 -47.81
CA GLU A 369 13.83 6.48 -48.86
C GLU A 369 14.21 7.91 -48.45
N GLY A 370 15.52 8.21 -48.49
CA GLY A 370 16.06 9.53 -48.16
C GLY A 370 16.35 9.77 -46.67
N PHE A 371 15.94 8.88 -45.76
CA PHE A 371 16.24 9.04 -44.33
C PHE A 371 17.74 8.97 -44.03
N ARG A 372 18.50 8.15 -44.76
CA ARG A 372 19.96 8.10 -44.63
C ARG A 372 20.62 9.47 -44.87
N ASP A 373 20.05 10.27 -45.77
CA ASP A 373 20.60 11.58 -46.15
C ASP A 373 20.31 12.67 -45.10
N THR A 374 19.40 12.41 -44.15
CA THR A 374 19.12 13.33 -43.03
C THR A 374 20.02 13.11 -41.82
N LEU A 375 20.77 12.00 -41.79
CA LEU A 375 21.68 11.67 -40.67
C LEU A 375 22.91 12.58 -40.65
N SER A 376 23.34 12.95 -39.44
CA SER A 376 24.61 13.64 -39.22
C SER A 376 25.82 12.74 -39.54
N GLU A 377 27.00 13.34 -39.76
CA GLU A 377 28.24 12.59 -39.99
C GLU A 377 28.55 11.61 -38.83
N ALA A 378 28.35 12.05 -37.59
CA ALA A 378 28.48 11.19 -36.41
C ALA A 378 27.46 10.04 -36.39
N SER A 379 26.21 10.32 -36.79
CA SER A 379 25.16 9.29 -36.87
C SER A 379 25.45 8.24 -37.96
N LEU A 380 26.08 8.64 -39.07
CA LEU A 380 26.54 7.72 -40.12
C LEU A 380 27.69 6.82 -39.65
N ILE A 381 28.65 7.38 -38.90
CA ILE A 381 29.76 6.59 -38.33
C ILE A 381 29.23 5.55 -37.33
N THR A 382 28.37 5.97 -36.40
CA THR A 382 27.79 5.07 -35.41
C THR A 382 26.85 4.03 -36.02
N LEU A 383 26.13 4.38 -37.10
CA LEU A 383 25.30 3.42 -37.84
C LEU A 383 26.12 2.22 -38.36
N GLU A 384 27.30 2.47 -38.96
CA GLU A 384 28.17 1.39 -39.44
C GLU A 384 28.74 0.56 -38.27
N GLN A 385 29.06 1.19 -37.14
CA GLN A 385 29.49 0.49 -35.92
C GLN A 385 28.39 -0.39 -35.30
N GLN A 386 27.14 -0.02 -35.51
CA GLN A 386 25.94 -0.69 -34.97
C GLN A 386 25.36 -1.74 -35.93
N GLY A 387 26.10 -2.12 -36.98
CA GLY A 387 25.71 -3.17 -37.92
C GLY A 387 24.98 -2.70 -39.18
N GLY A 388 24.86 -1.38 -39.39
CA GLY A 388 24.25 -0.80 -40.59
C GLY A 388 22.72 -0.90 -40.64
N PRO A 389 22.11 -0.62 -41.82
CA PRO A 389 20.67 -0.74 -42.03
C PRO A 389 20.18 -2.16 -41.74
N MET A 390 18.99 -2.30 -41.13
CA MET A 390 18.42 -3.60 -40.78
C MET A 390 18.08 -4.46 -42.01
N GLY A 391 18.23 -5.77 -41.86
CA GLY A 391 17.62 -6.75 -42.77
C GLY A 391 16.09 -6.86 -42.58
N ALA A 392 15.41 -7.57 -43.47
CA ALA A 392 13.94 -7.73 -43.40
C ALA A 392 13.48 -8.41 -42.09
N ASP A 393 14.18 -9.47 -41.66
CA ASP A 393 13.83 -10.20 -40.44
C ASP A 393 14.10 -9.37 -39.18
N GLU A 394 15.25 -8.67 -39.11
CA GLU A 394 15.57 -7.75 -38.02
C GLU A 394 14.55 -6.61 -37.93
N SER A 395 14.16 -6.06 -39.08
CA SER A 395 13.15 -5.02 -39.17
C SER A 395 11.78 -5.51 -38.70
N SER A 396 11.40 -6.75 -39.01
CA SER A 396 10.15 -7.33 -38.52
C SER A 396 10.19 -7.50 -37.01
N ALA A 397 11.28 -8.06 -36.46
CA ALA A 397 11.44 -8.23 -35.02
C ALA A 397 11.43 -6.89 -34.26
N PHE A 398 12.03 -5.83 -34.84
CA PHE A 398 11.94 -4.49 -34.27
C PHE A 398 10.50 -3.95 -34.27
N LEU A 399 9.73 -4.16 -35.33
CA LEU A 399 8.34 -3.70 -35.40
C LEU A 399 7.39 -4.47 -34.47
N ASP A 400 7.76 -5.69 -34.06
CA ASP A 400 7.02 -6.47 -33.08
C ASP A 400 7.22 -5.96 -31.63
N GLU A 401 8.22 -5.09 -31.39
CA GLU A 401 8.43 -4.44 -30.09
C GLU A 401 7.30 -3.45 -29.76
N THR A 402 6.80 -3.52 -28.52
CA THR A 402 5.66 -2.70 -28.07
C THR A 402 5.85 -1.20 -28.31
N HIS A 403 7.07 -0.69 -28.09
CA HIS A 403 7.39 0.73 -28.17
C HIS A 403 8.14 1.12 -29.46
N ALA A 404 8.16 0.27 -30.49
CA ALA A 404 8.87 0.52 -31.76
C ALA A 404 8.46 1.85 -32.42
N GLU A 405 7.16 2.14 -32.46
CA GLU A 405 6.64 3.38 -33.05
C GLU A 405 7.12 4.63 -32.30
N ARG A 406 7.12 4.58 -30.97
CA ARG A 406 7.62 5.66 -30.11
C ARG A 406 9.12 5.83 -30.26
N ALA A 407 9.87 4.74 -30.36
CA ALA A 407 11.31 4.76 -30.62
C ALA A 407 11.63 5.41 -31.97
N MET A 408 10.82 5.16 -33.01
CA MET A 408 10.94 5.85 -34.30
C MET A 408 10.60 7.34 -34.21
N ARG A 409 9.58 7.73 -33.45
CA ARG A 409 9.26 9.15 -33.18
C ARG A 409 10.41 9.85 -32.45
N LEU A 410 10.90 9.24 -31.37
CA LEU A 410 12.07 9.71 -30.64
C LEU A 410 13.29 9.84 -31.56
N ARG A 411 13.55 8.85 -32.42
CA ARG A 411 14.70 8.90 -33.32
C ARG A 411 14.62 10.05 -34.33
N ARG A 412 13.43 10.31 -34.89
CA ARG A 412 13.24 11.48 -35.78
C ARG A 412 13.48 12.80 -35.05
N ALA A 413 13.07 12.90 -33.78
CA ALA A 413 13.33 14.07 -32.94
C ALA A 413 14.82 14.23 -32.60
N ASP A 414 15.53 13.13 -32.31
CA ASP A 414 16.99 13.12 -32.10
C ASP A 414 17.71 13.68 -33.33
N ASP A 415 17.37 13.23 -34.54
CA ASP A 415 18.00 13.76 -35.76
C ASP A 415 17.70 15.25 -36.01
N LEU A 416 16.55 15.76 -35.55
CA LEU A 416 16.23 17.20 -35.61
C LEU A 416 17.00 18.03 -34.58
N GLY A 417 17.40 17.42 -33.46
CA GLY A 417 17.97 18.07 -32.28
C GLY A 417 19.45 18.47 -32.38
N LYS A 418 19.96 18.78 -33.58
CA LYS A 418 21.40 18.94 -33.86
C LYS A 418 21.74 20.28 -34.52
N GLN A 419 20.94 21.30 -34.23
CA GLN A 419 20.97 22.58 -34.93
C GLN A 419 21.73 23.64 -34.12
N ALA A 420 22.78 24.20 -34.71
CA ALA A 420 23.55 25.28 -34.10
C ALA A 420 22.71 26.55 -33.92
N GLY A 421 22.78 27.17 -32.74
CA GLY A 421 22.13 28.46 -32.47
C GLY A 421 20.61 28.40 -32.26
N VAL A 422 20.02 27.21 -32.18
CA VAL A 422 18.62 27.02 -31.77
C VAL A 422 18.52 27.08 -30.25
N ASP A 423 17.67 27.98 -29.75
CA ASP A 423 17.32 28.07 -28.33
C ASP A 423 16.17 27.09 -28.03
N ALA A 424 16.45 26.08 -27.21
CA ALA A 424 15.49 25.06 -26.77
C ALA A 424 15.15 25.19 -25.28
N GLY A 425 15.47 26.32 -24.65
CA GLY A 425 15.30 26.55 -23.22
C GLY A 425 16.45 26.01 -22.38
N THR A 426 16.18 25.83 -21.09
CA THR A 426 17.12 25.34 -20.09
C THR A 426 16.71 23.98 -19.53
N VAL A 427 17.64 23.28 -18.89
CA VAL A 427 17.37 22.00 -18.21
C VAL A 427 16.31 22.19 -17.11
N GLU A 428 16.38 23.30 -16.37
CA GLU A 428 15.44 23.62 -15.30
C GLU A 428 13.99 23.82 -15.78
N ASP A 429 13.78 24.25 -17.04
CA ASP A 429 12.44 24.35 -17.64
C ASP A 429 11.72 22.97 -17.72
N ARG A 430 12.45 21.86 -17.53
CA ARG A 430 11.95 20.48 -17.57
C ARG A 430 11.62 19.89 -16.19
N ARG A 431 11.94 20.59 -15.10
CA ARG A 431 11.69 20.12 -13.72
C ARG A 431 10.24 19.71 -13.50
N ALA A 432 9.29 20.60 -13.78
CA ALA A 432 7.89 20.35 -13.50
C ALA A 432 7.34 19.14 -14.29
N LEU A 433 7.90 18.87 -15.47
CA LEU A 433 7.54 17.69 -16.27
C LEU A 433 8.11 16.41 -15.65
N LEU A 434 9.39 16.42 -15.25
CA LEU A 434 10.01 15.29 -14.54
C LEU A 434 9.30 14.97 -13.23
N GLU A 435 8.97 15.98 -12.42
CA GLU A 435 8.21 15.82 -11.18
C GLU A 435 6.83 15.20 -11.45
N ARG A 436 6.13 15.61 -12.51
CA ARG A 436 4.84 15.01 -12.89
C ARG A 436 4.95 13.56 -13.32
N VAL A 437 5.93 13.21 -14.17
CA VAL A 437 6.15 11.82 -14.62
C VAL A 437 6.53 10.95 -13.43
N PHE A 438 7.44 11.43 -12.59
CA PHE A 438 7.87 10.73 -11.38
C PHE A 438 6.72 10.51 -10.38
N ALA A 439 5.91 11.54 -10.13
CA ALA A 439 4.75 11.47 -9.25
C ALA A 439 3.63 10.58 -9.81
N THR A 440 3.48 10.51 -11.14
CA THR A 440 2.56 9.55 -11.80
C THR A 440 3.00 8.13 -11.53
N GLY A 441 4.30 7.88 -11.64
CA GLY A 441 4.87 6.57 -11.48
C GLY A 441 4.38 5.58 -12.55
N PRO A 442 4.68 4.29 -12.36
CA PRO A 442 4.27 3.21 -13.23
C PRO A 442 2.76 3.03 -13.20
N ILE A 443 2.15 2.90 -14.37
CA ILE A 443 0.72 2.71 -14.54
C ILE A 443 0.48 1.22 -14.74
N ASP A 444 -0.27 0.58 -13.85
CA ASP A 444 -0.84 -0.75 -14.13
C ASP A 444 -1.88 -0.59 -15.26
N PRO A 445 -1.63 -1.14 -16.46
CA PRO A 445 -2.52 -0.97 -17.60
C PRO A 445 -3.92 -1.55 -17.36
N SER A 446 -3.99 -2.65 -16.61
CA SER A 446 -5.24 -3.33 -16.26
C SER A 446 -6.06 -2.46 -15.32
N LEU A 447 -5.44 -1.92 -14.26
CA LEU A 447 -6.12 -0.99 -13.36
C LEU A 447 -6.54 0.29 -14.07
N ALA A 448 -5.72 0.81 -14.98
CA ALA A 448 -6.07 1.98 -15.79
C ALA A 448 -7.30 1.69 -16.65
N TYR A 449 -7.32 0.56 -17.36
CA TYR A 449 -8.46 0.21 -18.21
C TYR A 449 -9.74 -0.01 -17.41
N ASP A 450 -9.67 -0.76 -16.29
CA ASP A 450 -10.84 -0.95 -15.42
C ASP A 450 -11.34 0.37 -14.84
N ALA A 451 -10.44 1.25 -14.41
CA ALA A 451 -10.80 2.54 -13.81
C ALA A 451 -11.28 3.59 -14.82
N CYS A 452 -11.12 3.35 -16.13
CA CYS A 452 -11.47 4.28 -17.20
C CYS A 452 -12.89 4.83 -17.06
N ARG A 453 -13.04 6.14 -17.27
CA ARG A 453 -14.33 6.86 -17.20
C ARG A 453 -14.86 7.33 -18.55
N CYS A 454 -14.28 6.89 -19.67
CA CYS A 454 -14.75 7.30 -20.99
C CYS A 454 -16.12 6.67 -21.32
N PRO A 455 -16.91 7.25 -22.26
CA PRO A 455 -18.22 6.74 -22.65
C PRO A 455 -18.20 5.30 -23.24
N ALA A 456 -17.04 4.80 -23.66
CA ALA A 456 -16.89 3.41 -24.09
C ALA A 456 -16.74 2.43 -22.92
N CYS A 457 -16.23 2.89 -21.76
CA CYS A 457 -15.99 2.08 -20.56
C CYS A 457 -17.05 2.26 -19.48
N ARG A 458 -17.80 3.38 -19.50
CA ARG A 458 -18.83 3.73 -18.54
C ARG A 458 -20.08 4.28 -19.23
N ASP A 459 -21.24 3.81 -18.79
CA ASP A 459 -22.51 4.41 -19.20
C ASP A 459 -22.63 5.82 -18.63
N GLU A 460 -22.90 6.82 -19.49
CA GLU A 460 -22.93 8.22 -19.07
C GLU A 460 -24.00 8.51 -18.00
N SER A 461 -25.14 7.82 -18.07
CA SER A 461 -26.29 8.08 -17.21
C SER A 461 -26.18 7.45 -15.83
N SER A 462 -25.68 6.23 -15.77
CA SER A 462 -25.64 5.39 -14.56
C SER A 462 -24.24 5.27 -13.97
N GLN A 463 -23.20 5.63 -14.73
CA GLN A 463 -21.79 5.45 -14.39
C GLN A 463 -21.39 3.99 -14.17
N GLN A 464 -22.19 3.03 -14.66
CA GLN A 464 -21.90 1.59 -14.58
C GLN A 464 -20.85 1.18 -15.63
N HIS A 465 -20.11 0.11 -15.34
CA HIS A 465 -19.12 -0.45 -16.28
C HIS A 465 -19.82 -0.98 -17.53
N LEU A 466 -19.28 -0.64 -18.70
CA LEU A 466 -19.67 -1.23 -20.00
C LEU A 466 -18.70 -2.32 -20.47
N ILE A 467 -17.54 -2.42 -19.83
CA ILE A 467 -16.51 -3.42 -20.09
C ILE A 467 -16.63 -4.60 -19.12
N ASP A 468 -16.26 -5.79 -19.59
CA ASP A 468 -16.21 -7.00 -18.77
C ASP A 468 -14.83 -7.16 -18.13
N VAL A 469 -14.78 -7.71 -16.92
CA VAL A 469 -13.53 -7.92 -16.18
C VAL A 469 -12.53 -8.79 -16.95
N SER A 470 -13.00 -9.75 -17.76
CA SER A 470 -12.13 -10.59 -18.60
C SER A 470 -11.42 -9.83 -19.72
N SER A 471 -11.94 -8.66 -20.12
CA SER A 471 -11.32 -7.80 -21.12
C SER A 471 -10.22 -6.90 -20.57
N VAL A 472 -10.08 -6.83 -19.24
CA VAL A 472 -9.18 -5.89 -18.57
C VAL A 472 -7.71 -6.33 -18.65
N SER A 473 -7.45 -7.63 -18.63
CA SER A 473 -6.10 -8.20 -18.61
C SER A 473 -5.41 -8.17 -19.97
N GLY A 474 -4.07 -8.10 -19.95
CA GLY A 474 -3.24 -8.16 -21.15
C GLY A 474 -3.15 -6.83 -21.90
N ALA A 475 -3.58 -5.73 -21.27
CA ALA A 475 -3.31 -4.40 -21.77
C ALA A 475 -1.85 -3.99 -21.49
N THR A 476 -1.28 -3.20 -22.39
CA THR A 476 0.06 -2.63 -22.23
C THR A 476 -0.02 -1.11 -22.33
N ALA A 477 0.65 -0.40 -21.42
CA ALA A 477 0.72 1.06 -21.50
C ALA A 477 1.68 1.48 -22.61
N LEU A 478 1.21 2.32 -23.52
CA LEU A 478 1.99 2.89 -24.61
C LEU A 478 2.56 4.24 -24.23
N GLY A 479 1.84 5.05 -23.46
CA GLY A 479 2.27 6.38 -23.01
C GLY A 479 1.24 7.03 -22.10
N SER A 480 1.63 8.10 -21.43
CA SER A 480 0.75 8.84 -20.53
C SER A 480 0.97 10.35 -20.61
N HIS A 481 -0.08 11.09 -20.21
CA HIS A 481 -0.05 12.54 -20.13
C HIS A 481 -0.91 13.02 -18.97
N ARG A 482 -0.29 13.74 -18.03
CA ARG A 482 -0.97 14.29 -16.86
C ARG A 482 -1.58 15.64 -17.18
N ARG A 483 -2.86 15.80 -16.84
CA ARG A 483 -3.60 17.07 -16.87
C ARG A 483 -3.92 17.49 -15.43
N ASP A 484 -4.38 18.73 -15.25
CA ASP A 484 -4.71 19.27 -13.94
C ASP A 484 -5.83 18.50 -13.23
N ASP A 485 -6.72 17.84 -13.97
CA ASP A 485 -7.91 17.13 -13.46
C ASP A 485 -7.86 15.60 -13.61
N GLY A 486 -6.72 15.06 -14.05
CA GLY A 486 -6.57 13.61 -14.24
C GLY A 486 -5.37 13.18 -15.05
N LEU A 487 -5.36 11.90 -15.42
CA LEU A 487 -4.32 11.24 -16.19
C LEU A 487 -4.93 10.61 -17.44
N GLU A 488 -4.39 10.97 -18.61
CA GLU A 488 -4.68 10.27 -19.85
C GLU A 488 -3.63 9.19 -20.08
N VAL A 489 -4.06 7.97 -20.40
CA VAL A 489 -3.19 6.82 -20.66
C VAL A 489 -3.56 6.20 -21.99
N GLN A 490 -2.56 5.96 -22.84
CA GLN A 490 -2.72 5.21 -24.08
C GLN A 490 -2.41 3.75 -23.80
N LEU A 491 -3.35 2.86 -24.09
CA LEU A 491 -3.19 1.43 -23.89
C LEU A 491 -3.28 0.68 -25.22
N ARG A 492 -2.52 -0.39 -25.36
CA ARG A 492 -2.77 -1.46 -26.34
C ARG A 492 -3.49 -2.59 -25.61
N LEU A 493 -4.70 -2.93 -26.05
CA LEU A 493 -5.49 -4.02 -25.47
C LEU A 493 -5.01 -5.38 -25.98
N SER A 494 -5.46 -6.45 -25.34
CA SER A 494 -5.07 -7.83 -25.66
C SER A 494 -5.50 -8.29 -27.05
N ASP A 495 -6.46 -7.63 -27.68
CA ASP A 495 -6.86 -7.86 -29.08
C ASP A 495 -6.01 -7.05 -30.09
N GLY A 496 -5.01 -6.31 -29.61
CA GLY A 496 -4.13 -5.46 -30.39
C GLY A 496 -4.69 -4.07 -30.71
N SER A 497 -5.92 -3.75 -30.28
CA SER A 497 -6.49 -2.42 -30.49
C SER A 497 -5.95 -1.39 -29.50
N ASP A 498 -5.77 -0.16 -29.95
CA ASP A 498 -5.36 0.94 -29.08
C ASP A 498 -6.59 1.63 -28.45
N HIS A 499 -6.50 1.95 -27.17
CA HIS A 499 -7.56 2.58 -26.38
C HIS A 499 -7.01 3.73 -25.55
N ARG A 500 -7.69 4.89 -25.58
CA ARG A 500 -7.35 6.04 -24.72
C ARG A 500 -8.19 6.02 -23.47
N VAL A 501 -7.52 5.87 -22.34
CA VAL A 501 -8.09 5.86 -21.00
C VAL A 501 -8.02 7.25 -20.39
N TRP A 502 -9.13 7.68 -19.79
CA TRP A 502 -9.17 8.84 -18.92
C TRP A 502 -9.38 8.42 -17.47
N LEU A 503 -8.41 8.75 -16.62
CA LEU A 503 -8.42 8.54 -15.18
C LEU A 503 -8.56 9.90 -14.48
N PRO A 504 -9.77 10.33 -14.10
CA PRO A 504 -9.92 11.56 -13.34
C PRO A 504 -9.22 11.42 -11.99
N GLU A 505 -8.69 12.53 -11.47
CA GLU A 505 -8.13 12.57 -10.12
C GLU A 505 -9.21 12.10 -9.11
N ARG A 506 -8.93 11.01 -8.39
CA ARG A 506 -9.93 10.41 -7.51
C ARG A 506 -10.11 11.30 -6.29
N ALA A 507 -11.31 11.86 -6.12
CA ALA A 507 -11.74 12.36 -4.82
C ALA A 507 -11.59 11.22 -3.78
N PRO A 508 -11.05 11.49 -2.58
CA PRO A 508 -10.88 10.46 -1.57
C PRO A 508 -12.21 9.77 -1.31
N VAL A 509 -12.26 8.46 -1.56
CA VAL A 509 -13.43 7.65 -1.21
C VAL A 509 -13.49 7.67 0.31
N ILE A 510 -14.51 8.32 0.87
CA ILE A 510 -14.76 8.30 2.31
C ILE A 510 -15.28 6.89 2.66
N THR A 511 -14.33 5.97 2.82
CA THR A 511 -14.57 4.57 3.22
C THR A 511 -14.89 4.48 4.71
N ARG A 512 -14.41 5.45 5.50
CA ARG A 512 -14.63 5.57 6.94
C ARG A 512 -15.34 6.88 7.24
N ILE A 513 -16.58 6.77 7.72
CA ILE A 513 -17.37 7.91 8.19
C ILE A 513 -17.51 7.91 9.72
N SER A 514 -17.29 6.78 10.39
CA SER A 514 -17.49 6.63 11.83
C SER A 514 -16.27 7.07 12.64
N THR A 515 -16.49 7.82 13.72
CA THR A 515 -15.45 8.27 14.66
C THR A 515 -15.79 7.81 16.08
N PRO A 516 -14.90 7.08 16.80
CA PRO A 516 -15.13 6.70 18.19
C PRO A 516 -15.37 7.90 19.10
N TRP A 517 -16.22 7.75 20.11
CA TRP A 517 -16.50 8.83 21.06
C TRP A 517 -15.26 9.27 21.82
N SER A 518 -15.11 10.59 21.96
CA SER A 518 -14.13 11.17 22.88
C SER A 518 -14.64 11.15 24.32
N PRO A 519 -13.77 11.15 25.34
CA PRO A 519 -14.17 11.28 26.74
C PRO A 519 -15.11 12.46 26.96
N GLY A 520 -16.25 12.22 27.61
CA GLY A 520 -17.26 13.26 27.86
C GLY A 520 -18.21 13.54 26.71
N TYR A 521 -18.23 12.71 25.66
CA TYR A 521 -19.19 12.80 24.54
C TYR A 521 -20.64 12.98 25.04
N ARG A 522 -21.40 13.84 24.36
CA ARG A 522 -22.83 14.05 24.59
C ARG A 522 -23.52 14.25 23.23
N PRO A 523 -24.60 13.51 22.94
CA PRO A 523 -25.33 13.70 21.69
C PRO A 523 -26.03 15.06 21.68
N VAL A 524 -26.08 15.69 20.50
CA VAL A 524 -26.85 16.92 20.27
C VAL A 524 -28.29 16.55 19.93
N ALA A 525 -29.25 17.19 20.57
CA ALA A 525 -30.66 17.00 20.26
C ALA A 525 -31.01 17.64 18.90
N ARG A 526 -31.59 16.85 17.99
CA ARG A 526 -32.06 17.27 16.65
C ARG A 526 -33.58 17.31 16.61
N ASP A 527 -34.14 18.24 15.83
CA ASP A 527 -35.56 18.20 15.51
C ASP A 527 -35.86 17.04 14.56
N ALA A 528 -37.00 16.37 14.71
CA ALA A 528 -37.39 15.23 13.86
C ALA A 528 -37.45 15.58 12.36
N GLY A 529 -37.58 16.86 12.00
CA GLY A 529 -37.48 17.35 10.63
C GLY A 529 -36.06 17.39 10.04
N ASP A 530 -35.01 17.42 10.88
CA ASP A 530 -33.61 17.52 10.45
C ASP A 530 -33.01 16.15 10.08
N VAL A 531 -33.67 15.47 9.14
CA VAL A 531 -33.38 14.10 8.71
C VAL A 531 -31.92 13.88 8.28
N ASP A 532 -31.31 14.85 7.58
CA ASP A 532 -29.93 14.76 7.12
C ASP A 532 -28.93 14.86 8.29
N ALA A 533 -29.19 15.71 9.28
CA ALA A 533 -28.36 15.83 10.47
C ALA A 533 -28.47 14.57 11.34
N ILE A 534 -29.68 14.06 11.57
CA ILE A 534 -29.92 12.80 12.29
C ILE A 534 -29.19 11.64 11.61
N SER A 535 -29.33 11.51 10.28
CA SER A 535 -28.66 10.46 9.51
C SER A 535 -27.13 10.56 9.60
N THR A 536 -26.60 11.78 9.63
CA THR A 536 -25.17 12.04 9.73
C THR A 536 -24.64 11.72 11.13
N ASP A 537 -25.32 12.16 12.18
CA ASP A 537 -24.96 11.85 13.58
C ASP A 537 -24.96 10.33 13.81
N VAL A 538 -25.96 9.59 13.31
CA VAL A 538 -25.97 8.11 13.39
C VAL A 538 -24.81 7.50 12.60
N ALA A 539 -24.52 7.99 11.40
CA ALA A 539 -23.47 7.42 10.55
C ALA A 539 -22.05 7.70 11.07
N ILE A 540 -21.83 8.86 11.69
CA ILE A 540 -20.51 9.29 12.21
C ILE A 540 -20.33 8.85 13.67
N ASP A 541 -21.30 9.16 14.53
CA ASP A 541 -21.20 8.97 15.98
C ASP A 541 -21.92 7.69 16.46
N GLY A 542 -22.72 7.05 15.60
CA GLY A 542 -23.50 5.86 16.00
C GLY A 542 -24.73 6.18 16.82
N LEU A 543 -25.01 7.45 17.14
CA LEU A 543 -26.12 7.87 18.01
C LEU A 543 -26.65 9.25 17.63
N ALA A 544 -27.97 9.38 17.52
CA ALA A 544 -28.68 10.66 17.45
C ALA A 544 -29.77 10.74 18.53
N HIS A 545 -29.89 11.91 19.16
CA HIS A 545 -31.01 12.27 20.04
C HIS A 545 -32.00 13.12 19.24
N VAL A 546 -33.27 12.72 19.21
CA VAL A 546 -34.31 13.31 18.36
C VAL A 546 -35.44 13.85 19.23
N ARG A 547 -35.99 15.01 18.87
CA ARG A 547 -37.11 15.67 19.54
C ARG A 547 -38.24 15.95 18.56
N GLY A 548 -39.47 16.04 19.08
CA GLY A 548 -40.62 16.50 18.30
C GLY A 548 -41.33 15.41 17.49
N ILE A 549 -41.11 14.13 17.79
CA ILE A 549 -41.90 13.04 17.22
C ILE A 549 -43.26 13.01 17.95
N PRO A 550 -44.41 13.03 17.25
CA PRO A 550 -45.72 13.00 17.91
C PRO A 550 -45.89 11.75 18.78
N THR A 551 -46.59 11.87 19.91
CA THR A 551 -46.73 10.79 20.92
C THR A 551 -47.90 9.84 20.64
N GLU A 552 -48.31 9.69 19.38
CA GLU A 552 -49.34 8.73 18.97
C GLU A 552 -48.69 7.39 18.62
N GLU A 553 -49.39 6.28 18.90
CA GLU A 553 -48.86 4.94 18.60
C GLU A 553 -48.57 4.78 17.09
N GLY A 554 -47.38 4.28 16.77
CA GLY A 554 -46.94 4.01 15.40
C GLY A 554 -46.26 5.20 14.70
N GLU A 555 -46.20 6.39 15.30
CA GLU A 555 -45.51 7.55 14.72
C GLU A 555 -44.00 7.33 14.56
N VAL A 556 -43.39 6.49 15.40
CA VAL A 556 -42.00 6.04 15.22
C VAL A 556 -41.76 5.37 13.86
N LEU A 557 -42.74 4.65 13.29
CA LEU A 557 -42.60 4.03 11.96
C LEU A 557 -42.64 5.07 10.84
N ARG A 558 -43.42 6.14 11.02
CA ARG A 558 -43.48 7.25 10.05
C ARG A 558 -42.18 8.02 10.05
N PHE A 559 -41.66 8.32 11.25
CA PHE A 559 -40.35 8.93 11.42
C PHE A 559 -39.23 8.04 10.84
N ALA A 560 -39.20 6.74 11.18
CA ALA A 560 -38.22 5.78 10.68
C ALA A 560 -38.15 5.78 9.14
N SER A 561 -39.30 5.88 8.49
CA SER A 561 -39.43 5.89 7.02
C SER A 561 -38.85 7.16 6.36
N THR A 562 -38.52 8.20 7.13
CA THR A 562 -37.83 9.42 6.61
C THR A 562 -36.30 9.28 6.59
N ILE A 563 -35.75 8.47 7.51
CA ILE A 563 -34.30 8.26 7.68
C ILE A 563 -33.82 6.92 7.08
N GLY A 564 -34.70 5.93 6.89
CA GLY A 564 -34.35 4.64 6.28
C GLY A 564 -35.57 3.75 5.99
N PHE A 565 -35.34 2.44 5.84
CA PHE A 565 -36.39 1.44 5.65
C PHE A 565 -36.60 0.66 6.94
N VAL A 566 -37.85 0.49 7.37
CA VAL A 566 -38.18 -0.29 8.57
C VAL A 566 -37.82 -1.76 8.35
N HIS A 567 -37.01 -2.30 9.26
CA HIS A 567 -36.56 -3.68 9.25
C HIS A 567 -37.49 -4.53 10.14
N GLU A 568 -38.32 -5.35 9.51
CA GLU A 568 -39.31 -6.20 10.20
C GLU A 568 -38.65 -7.47 10.77
N THR A 569 -38.94 -7.79 12.02
CA THR A 569 -38.42 -8.99 12.71
C THR A 569 -39.55 -9.90 13.15
N HIS A 570 -39.24 -11.02 13.83
CA HIS A 570 -40.25 -11.87 14.47
C HIS A 570 -41.02 -11.15 15.60
N TYR A 571 -40.53 -10.00 16.08
CA TYR A 571 -41.27 -9.10 16.98
C TYR A 571 -42.23 -8.16 16.24
N GLY A 572 -42.28 -8.22 14.90
CA GLY A 572 -43.06 -7.34 14.04
C GLY A 572 -42.27 -6.09 13.58
N ARG A 573 -42.99 -5.16 12.94
CA ARG A 573 -42.45 -3.86 12.50
C ARG A 573 -42.25 -2.87 13.65
N LEU A 574 -43.01 -3.08 14.73
CA LEU A 574 -43.11 -2.21 15.89
C LEU A 574 -43.20 -3.11 17.13
N PHE A 575 -42.49 -2.75 18.19
CA PHE A 575 -42.58 -3.43 19.48
C PHE A 575 -42.74 -2.42 20.62
N ASP A 576 -43.57 -2.76 21.60
CA ASP A 576 -43.82 -1.93 22.77
C ASP A 576 -42.89 -2.31 23.92
N VAL A 577 -42.23 -1.33 24.53
CA VAL A 577 -41.42 -1.50 25.73
C VAL A 577 -42.17 -0.93 26.92
N ARG A 578 -43.03 -1.78 27.50
CA ARG A 578 -43.81 -1.54 28.74
C ARG A 578 -43.85 -2.82 29.59
N VAL A 579 -44.21 -2.70 30.86
CA VAL A 579 -44.28 -3.86 31.77
C VAL A 579 -45.48 -4.74 31.40
N GLU A 580 -45.24 -6.02 31.11
CA GLU A 580 -46.30 -6.98 30.76
C GLU A 580 -46.43 -8.12 31.79
N PRO A 581 -47.65 -8.59 32.13
CA PRO A 581 -47.87 -9.63 33.14
C PRO A 581 -47.28 -11.01 32.81
N GLN A 582 -46.98 -11.30 31.53
CA GLN A 582 -46.38 -12.55 31.05
C GLN A 582 -45.28 -12.25 30.02
N ALA A 583 -44.24 -11.54 30.46
CA ALA A 583 -43.15 -11.10 29.60
C ALA A 583 -42.41 -12.27 28.92
N ILE A 584 -42.41 -12.29 27.59
CA ILE A 584 -41.62 -13.22 26.76
C ILE A 584 -40.14 -12.76 26.59
N ASN A 585 -39.82 -11.55 27.04
CA ASN A 585 -38.49 -10.95 27.00
C ASN A 585 -38.28 -10.10 28.28
N LEU A 586 -37.08 -10.17 28.89
CA LEU A 586 -36.68 -9.37 30.05
C LEU A 586 -36.78 -7.85 29.80
N ALA A 587 -36.74 -7.40 28.55
CA ALA A 587 -37.01 -6.01 28.16
C ALA A 587 -38.39 -5.50 28.65
N TYR A 588 -39.37 -6.40 28.83
CA TYR A 588 -40.73 -6.11 29.30
C TYR A 588 -40.91 -6.26 30.82
N THR A 589 -39.81 -6.20 31.59
CA THR A 589 -39.79 -6.19 33.07
C THR A 589 -39.35 -4.81 33.61
N SER A 590 -39.32 -4.59 34.93
CA SER A 590 -38.83 -3.34 35.55
C SER A 590 -37.34 -3.37 35.93
N LEU A 591 -36.70 -4.56 35.99
CA LEU A 591 -35.30 -4.74 36.37
C LEU A 591 -34.34 -3.99 35.42
N GLY A 592 -33.23 -3.46 35.94
CA GLY A 592 -32.19 -2.84 35.12
C GLY A 592 -31.61 -3.82 34.10
N LEU A 593 -31.34 -3.35 32.88
CA LEU A 593 -30.69 -4.15 31.84
C LEU A 593 -29.21 -3.78 31.76
N PRO A 594 -28.28 -4.76 31.71
CA PRO A 594 -26.88 -4.48 31.46
C PRO A 594 -26.68 -4.00 30.01
N LEU A 595 -25.53 -3.38 29.73
CA LEU A 595 -25.18 -2.93 28.39
C LEU A 595 -25.19 -4.11 27.41
N HIS A 596 -25.88 -3.94 26.29
CA HIS A 596 -25.96 -4.95 25.25
C HIS A 596 -26.21 -4.34 23.87
N THR A 597 -25.92 -5.15 22.84
CA THR A 597 -26.51 -5.00 21.52
C THR A 597 -27.71 -5.94 21.38
N ASP A 598 -28.72 -5.50 20.63
CA ASP A 598 -29.91 -6.30 20.39
C ASP A 598 -29.69 -7.30 19.27
N ASN A 599 -30.32 -8.46 19.45
CA ASN A 599 -30.47 -9.47 18.42
C ASN A 599 -29.15 -9.95 17.76
N PRO A 600 -28.04 -10.18 18.50
CA PRO A 600 -26.83 -10.74 17.89
C PRO A 600 -27.02 -12.20 17.39
N TYR A 601 -28.20 -12.78 17.58
CA TYR A 601 -28.59 -14.09 17.04
C TYR A 601 -29.27 -13.99 15.66
N HIS A 602 -29.49 -12.79 15.10
CA HIS A 602 -29.98 -12.58 13.72
C HIS A 602 -28.81 -12.37 12.75
N ASP A 603 -28.91 -12.91 11.53
CA ASP A 603 -27.91 -12.71 10.46
C ASP A 603 -28.60 -12.30 9.14
N PRO A 604 -28.48 -11.03 8.72
CA PRO A 604 -27.74 -9.94 9.36
C PRO A 604 -28.41 -9.42 10.65
N VAL A 605 -27.63 -8.77 11.52
CA VAL A 605 -28.19 -8.09 12.72
C VAL A 605 -28.98 -6.85 12.29
N PRO A 606 -30.15 -6.59 12.90
CA PRO A 606 -30.88 -5.33 12.71
C PRO A 606 -29.97 -4.14 13.04
N PRO A 607 -29.62 -3.30 12.05
CA PRO A 607 -28.41 -2.48 12.17
C PRO A 607 -28.64 -1.16 12.89
N VAL A 608 -29.82 -0.55 12.82
CA VAL A 608 -30.19 0.63 13.62
C VAL A 608 -31.43 0.32 14.43
N GLN A 609 -31.44 0.74 15.69
CA GLN A 609 -32.61 0.68 16.56
C GLN A 609 -33.08 2.11 16.89
N ILE A 610 -34.40 2.30 16.90
CA ILE A 610 -35.06 3.52 17.37
C ILE A 610 -35.85 3.18 18.62
N LEU A 611 -35.71 4.00 19.66
CA LEU A 611 -36.56 3.95 20.85
C LEU A 611 -37.22 5.32 21.03
N HIS A 612 -38.53 5.38 20.82
CA HIS A 612 -39.35 6.60 20.90
C HIS A 612 -40.19 6.60 22.17
N CYS A 613 -40.15 7.70 22.92
CA CYS A 613 -40.84 7.85 24.19
C CYS A 613 -42.26 8.39 23.99
N LEU A 614 -43.27 7.58 24.31
CA LEU A 614 -44.66 8.03 24.39
C LEU A 614 -45.00 8.53 25.79
N GLN A 615 -44.52 7.81 26.81
CA GLN A 615 -44.68 8.15 28.21
C GLN A 615 -43.37 7.88 28.98
N PRO A 616 -42.73 8.91 29.55
CA PRO A 616 -41.55 8.74 30.38
C PRO A 616 -41.91 8.14 31.75
N ALA A 617 -40.93 7.51 32.41
CA ALA A 617 -41.07 7.10 33.80
C ALA A 617 -40.99 8.32 34.73
N VAL A 618 -41.71 8.28 35.86
CA VAL A 618 -41.68 9.37 36.86
C VAL A 618 -40.36 9.38 37.63
N SER A 619 -39.78 8.21 37.90
CA SER A 619 -38.45 8.06 38.51
C SER A 619 -37.66 6.90 37.91
N GLY A 620 -36.35 7.09 37.71
CA GLY A 620 -35.46 6.09 37.10
C GLY A 620 -35.67 5.92 35.59
N GLY A 621 -35.30 4.75 35.04
CA GLY A 621 -35.56 4.39 33.64
C GLY A 621 -34.74 5.17 32.59
N ALA A 622 -33.66 5.83 33.02
CA ALA A 622 -32.70 6.50 32.14
C ALA A 622 -32.01 5.49 31.23
N ASN A 623 -31.77 5.88 29.98
CA ASN A 623 -31.01 5.08 29.03
C ASN A 623 -29.53 5.19 29.36
N ARG A 624 -28.84 4.06 29.42
CA ARG A 624 -27.38 3.97 29.53
C ARG A 624 -26.84 3.55 28.17
N LEU A 625 -25.90 4.30 27.60
CA LEU A 625 -25.39 4.09 26.25
C LEU A 625 -23.86 4.07 26.30
N SER A 626 -23.22 3.17 25.54
CA SER A 626 -21.76 3.08 25.49
C SER A 626 -21.28 2.79 24.07
N ASP A 627 -20.22 3.45 23.63
CA ASP A 627 -19.63 3.25 22.30
C ASP A 627 -18.70 2.03 22.32
N GLY A 628 -19.17 0.94 21.71
CA GLY A 628 -18.40 -0.29 21.60
C GLY A 628 -17.10 -0.11 20.82
N PHE A 629 -17.02 0.83 19.88
CA PHE A 629 -15.79 1.06 19.11
C PHE A 629 -14.72 1.70 19.99
N ALA A 630 -15.09 2.75 20.74
CA ALA A 630 -14.17 3.38 21.69
C ALA A 630 -13.70 2.38 22.76
N ALA A 631 -14.61 1.59 23.32
CA ALA A 631 -14.27 0.57 24.31
C ALA A 631 -13.34 -0.52 23.74
N ALA A 632 -13.55 -0.93 22.49
CA ALA A 632 -12.72 -1.96 21.86
C ALA A 632 -11.33 -1.43 21.50
N GLU A 633 -11.20 -0.17 21.07
CA GLU A 633 -9.88 0.48 20.90
C GLU A 633 -9.16 0.62 22.24
N GLN A 634 -9.86 0.99 23.32
CA GLN A 634 -9.28 1.04 24.65
C GLN A 634 -8.81 -0.35 25.11
N LEU A 635 -9.62 -1.40 24.91
CA LEU A 635 -9.22 -2.77 25.21
C LEU A 635 -7.98 -3.19 24.41
N ARG A 636 -7.90 -2.81 23.13
CA ARG A 636 -6.73 -3.11 22.27
C ARG A 636 -5.44 -2.54 22.84
N VAL A 637 -5.50 -1.36 23.48
CA VAL A 637 -4.35 -0.71 24.11
C VAL A 637 -4.06 -1.31 25.49
N GLU A 638 -5.08 -1.49 26.34
CA GLU A 638 -4.92 -1.92 27.73
C GLU A 638 -4.63 -3.42 27.89
N ASP A 639 -5.22 -4.27 27.05
CA ASP A 639 -5.03 -5.71 27.04
C ASP A 639 -5.15 -6.28 25.61
N PRO A 640 -4.06 -6.20 24.82
CA PRO A 640 -4.05 -6.69 23.43
C PRO A 640 -4.44 -8.16 23.30
N ARG A 641 -4.14 -8.99 24.32
CA ARG A 641 -4.48 -10.42 24.30
C ARG A 641 -5.97 -10.64 24.48
N ALA A 642 -6.62 -9.91 25.39
CA ALA A 642 -8.07 -9.95 25.54
C ALA A 642 -8.77 -9.45 24.28
N PHE A 643 -8.26 -8.35 23.68
CA PHE A 643 -8.76 -7.85 22.40
C PHE A 643 -8.67 -8.92 21.30
N GLU A 644 -7.49 -9.50 21.08
CA GLU A 644 -7.27 -10.53 20.06
C GLU A 644 -8.19 -11.73 20.27
N LEU A 645 -8.36 -12.18 21.52
CA LEU A 645 -9.25 -13.29 21.83
C LEU A 645 -10.72 -12.99 21.49
N LEU A 646 -11.22 -11.80 21.84
CA LEU A 646 -12.59 -11.37 21.52
C LEU A 646 -12.78 -11.06 20.03
N ALA A 647 -11.69 -10.74 19.33
CA ALA A 647 -11.69 -10.38 17.92
C ALA A 647 -11.51 -11.56 16.96
N SER A 648 -10.94 -12.67 17.42
CA SER A 648 -10.58 -13.81 16.57
C SER A 648 -11.42 -15.06 16.85
N ARG A 649 -11.99 -15.22 18.05
CA ARG A 649 -12.77 -16.41 18.42
C ARG A 649 -14.27 -16.17 18.24
N PRO A 650 -14.93 -16.87 17.31
CA PRO A 650 -16.37 -16.79 17.17
C PRO A 650 -17.10 -17.42 18.35
N VAL A 651 -18.24 -16.84 18.70
CA VAL A 651 -19.21 -17.36 19.67
C VAL A 651 -20.61 -17.40 19.04
N VAL A 652 -21.43 -18.30 19.54
CA VAL A 652 -22.80 -18.52 19.10
C VAL A 652 -23.74 -17.74 20.01
N PHE A 653 -24.55 -16.88 19.39
CA PHE A 653 -25.71 -16.29 20.02
C PHE A 653 -26.97 -17.01 19.56
N ARG A 654 -27.87 -17.36 20.49
CA ARG A 654 -29.14 -18.03 20.19
C ARG A 654 -30.31 -17.44 20.95
N TYR A 655 -31.45 -17.36 20.29
CA TYR A 655 -32.75 -17.09 20.87
C TYR A 655 -33.72 -18.20 20.48
N ASN A 656 -34.26 -18.89 21.49
CA ASN A 656 -35.27 -19.92 21.30
C ASN A 656 -36.53 -19.54 22.11
N GLY A 657 -37.54 -19.01 21.43
CA GLY A 657 -38.74 -18.48 22.07
C GLY A 657 -39.83 -18.11 21.07
N GLY A 658 -41.10 -18.20 21.49
CA GLY A 658 -42.25 -17.81 20.66
C GLY A 658 -42.46 -18.64 19.38
N GLY A 659 -41.88 -19.84 19.31
CA GLY A 659 -41.92 -20.70 18.11
C GLY A 659 -40.79 -20.46 17.12
N PHE A 660 -39.84 -19.57 17.44
CA PHE A 660 -38.68 -19.27 16.62
C PHE A 660 -37.38 -19.77 17.29
N ASP A 661 -36.44 -20.22 16.47
CA ASP A 661 -35.11 -20.66 16.88
C ASP A 661 -34.07 -19.94 16.00
N HIS A 662 -33.61 -18.79 16.47
CA HIS A 662 -32.62 -17.97 15.79
C HIS A 662 -31.25 -18.23 16.38
N SER A 663 -30.24 -18.40 15.54
CA SER A 663 -28.84 -18.57 15.96
C SER A 663 -27.89 -17.95 14.95
N ALA A 664 -26.81 -17.34 15.43
CA ALA A 664 -25.74 -16.80 14.60
C ALA A 664 -24.39 -16.92 15.31
N GLU A 665 -23.36 -17.27 14.53
CA GLU A 665 -21.96 -17.30 14.98
C GLU A 665 -21.26 -15.99 14.60
N ARG A 666 -20.53 -15.39 15.54
CA ARG A 666 -19.80 -14.13 15.34
C ARG A 666 -18.76 -13.89 16.42
N THR A 667 -17.77 -13.06 16.15
CA THR A 667 -16.87 -12.55 17.18
C THR A 667 -17.55 -11.47 18.01
N VAL A 668 -17.07 -11.24 19.24
CA VAL A 668 -17.58 -10.17 20.11
C VAL A 668 -17.14 -8.80 19.58
N ILE A 669 -15.91 -8.74 19.08
CA ILE A 669 -15.37 -7.58 18.36
C ILE A 669 -15.09 -8.04 16.94
N ASP A 670 -15.70 -7.40 15.95
CA ASP A 670 -15.53 -7.76 14.55
C ASP A 670 -14.65 -6.70 13.88
N CYS A 671 -13.59 -7.13 13.21
CA CYS A 671 -12.60 -6.25 12.59
C CYS A 671 -12.60 -6.40 11.07
N ARG A 672 -12.34 -5.30 10.37
CA ARG A 672 -12.01 -5.32 8.94
C ARG A 672 -10.60 -5.87 8.74
N GLN A 673 -10.25 -6.15 7.48
CA GLN A 673 -8.91 -6.64 7.11
C GLN A 673 -7.79 -5.66 7.49
N ASP A 674 -8.08 -4.36 7.52
CA ASP A 674 -7.16 -3.30 7.96
C ASP A 674 -7.07 -3.14 9.49
N GLY A 675 -7.68 -4.05 10.26
CA GLY A 675 -7.71 -4.02 11.72
C GLY A 675 -8.71 -3.05 12.34
N SER A 676 -9.38 -2.19 11.56
CA SER A 676 -10.40 -1.28 12.10
C SER A 676 -11.64 -2.03 12.55
N ILE A 677 -12.27 -1.57 13.64
CA ILE A 677 -13.49 -2.20 14.16
C ILE A 677 -14.66 -1.97 13.19
N ARG A 678 -15.35 -3.06 12.85
CA ARG A 678 -16.53 -3.08 11.98
C ARG A 678 -17.82 -3.15 12.78
N ALA A 679 -17.86 -3.98 13.82
CA ALA A 679 -19.03 -4.17 14.68
C ALA A 679 -18.62 -4.69 16.07
N VAL A 680 -19.52 -4.51 17.06
CA VAL A 680 -19.44 -5.11 18.39
C VAL A 680 -20.75 -5.86 18.65
N ALA A 681 -20.65 -7.11 19.11
CA ALA A 681 -21.79 -7.94 19.43
C ALA A 681 -21.68 -8.45 20.88
N MET A 682 -22.55 -7.95 21.75
CA MET A 682 -22.51 -8.31 23.16
C MET A 682 -23.92 -8.41 23.73
N ASN A 683 -24.36 -9.64 24.00
CA ASN A 683 -25.59 -9.88 24.74
C ASN A 683 -25.48 -11.23 25.48
N HIS A 684 -25.10 -11.17 26.75
CA HIS A 684 -24.89 -12.38 27.56
C HIS A 684 -26.16 -13.24 27.68
N ARG A 685 -27.36 -12.64 27.56
CA ARG A 685 -28.64 -13.38 27.69
C ARG A 685 -28.87 -14.35 26.52
N SER A 686 -28.29 -14.05 25.37
CA SER A 686 -28.37 -14.90 24.18
C SER A 686 -27.05 -15.61 23.88
N LEU A 687 -26.01 -15.48 24.71
CA LEU A 687 -24.73 -16.15 24.47
C LEU A 687 -24.85 -17.63 24.87
N GLU A 688 -24.78 -18.54 23.89
CA GLU A 688 -24.92 -19.99 24.11
C GLU A 688 -23.56 -20.69 24.25
N THR A 689 -22.51 -20.14 23.65
CA THR A 689 -21.16 -20.73 23.71
C THR A 689 -20.63 -20.77 25.14
N PRO A 690 -20.22 -21.95 25.64
CA PRO A 690 -19.49 -22.06 26.89
C PRO A 690 -18.19 -21.26 26.83
N VAL A 691 -18.02 -20.31 27.74
CA VAL A 691 -16.81 -19.50 27.85
C VAL A 691 -15.81 -20.19 28.77
N ASP A 692 -14.56 -20.33 28.32
CA ASP A 692 -13.46 -20.74 29.20
C ASP A 692 -12.97 -19.58 30.07
N GLY A 693 -12.03 -19.85 30.99
CA GLY A 693 -11.56 -18.86 31.96
C GLY A 693 -10.94 -17.62 31.32
N ASP A 694 -10.16 -17.80 30.25
CA ASP A 694 -9.50 -16.71 29.53
C ASP A 694 -10.53 -15.85 28.78
N PHE A 695 -11.48 -16.48 28.07
CA PHE A 695 -12.52 -15.77 27.34
C PHE A 695 -13.48 -15.04 28.30
N ALA A 696 -13.85 -15.66 29.41
CA ALA A 696 -14.66 -15.03 30.45
C ALA A 696 -13.98 -13.82 31.07
N LEU A 697 -12.67 -13.88 31.31
CA LEU A 697 -11.89 -12.75 31.81
C LEU A 697 -11.82 -11.62 30.78
N ALA A 698 -11.60 -11.94 29.51
CA ALA A 698 -11.61 -10.95 28.42
C ALA A 698 -12.97 -10.25 28.30
N LEU A 699 -14.07 -11.01 28.29
CA LEU A 699 -15.44 -10.46 28.32
C LEU A 699 -15.68 -9.56 29.53
N THR A 700 -15.21 -9.97 30.72
CA THR A 700 -15.38 -9.19 31.96
C THR A 700 -14.64 -7.86 31.87
N ARG A 701 -13.40 -7.86 31.36
CA ARG A 701 -12.63 -6.63 31.16
C ARG A 701 -13.30 -5.71 30.17
N PHE A 702 -13.76 -6.26 29.04
CA PHE A 702 -14.46 -5.48 28.02
C PHE A 702 -15.75 -4.86 28.57
N SER A 703 -16.54 -5.63 29.33
CA SER A 703 -17.74 -5.13 30.01
C SER A 703 -17.44 -3.95 30.94
N ARG A 704 -16.32 -4.01 31.68
CA ARG A 704 -15.93 -2.93 32.59
C ARG A 704 -15.57 -1.66 31.83
N ILE A 705 -14.81 -1.77 30.74
CA ILE A 705 -14.45 -0.62 29.89
C ILE A 705 -15.72 0.02 29.32
N LEU A 706 -16.68 -0.78 28.87
CA LEU A 706 -17.98 -0.31 28.38
C LEU A 706 -18.75 0.48 29.46
N GLU A 707 -18.76 0.00 30.71
CA GLU A 707 -19.39 0.69 31.84
C GLU A 707 -18.66 1.98 32.23
N GLU A 708 -17.33 2.01 32.17
CA GLU A 708 -16.51 3.21 32.46
C GLU A 708 -16.74 4.32 31.43
N GLY A 709 -17.01 3.96 30.17
CA GLY A 709 -17.23 4.88 29.06
C GLY A 709 -18.70 5.28 28.82
N GLU A 710 -19.64 4.81 29.64
CA GLU A 710 -21.06 5.00 29.37
C GLU A 710 -21.55 6.44 29.61
N ILE A 711 -22.63 6.79 28.94
CA ILE A 711 -23.37 8.02 29.13
C ILE A 711 -24.81 7.71 29.53
N GLU A 712 -25.40 8.59 30.34
CA GLU A 712 -26.82 8.52 30.70
C GLU A 712 -27.62 9.57 29.91
N LEU A 713 -28.77 9.16 29.39
CA LEU A 713 -29.70 10.02 28.67
C LEU A 713 -31.15 9.71 29.06
N THR A 714 -31.86 10.73 29.50
CA THR A 714 -33.30 10.70 29.75
C THR A 714 -34.06 11.20 28.53
N MET A 715 -35.29 10.71 28.33
CA MET A 715 -36.14 11.10 27.23
C MET A 715 -37.47 11.62 27.76
N ASP A 716 -37.90 12.79 27.30
CA ASP A 716 -39.25 13.29 27.49
C ASP A 716 -40.22 12.68 26.47
N ALA A 717 -41.53 12.84 26.71
CA ALA A 717 -42.55 12.42 25.75
C ALA A 717 -42.34 13.13 24.39
N GLY A 718 -42.26 12.35 23.32
CA GLY A 718 -41.99 12.81 21.96
C GLY A 718 -40.52 12.90 21.59
N GLU A 719 -39.62 12.51 22.50
CA GLU A 719 -38.20 12.31 22.19
C GLU A 719 -37.89 10.86 21.80
N ALA A 720 -36.82 10.67 21.03
CA ALA A 720 -36.32 9.35 20.68
C ALA A 720 -34.79 9.32 20.64
N ILE A 721 -34.23 8.14 20.78
CA ILE A 721 -32.84 7.85 20.41
C ILE A 721 -32.82 6.95 19.19
N VAL A 722 -31.92 7.25 18.25
CA VAL A 722 -31.61 6.44 17.07
C VAL A 722 -30.16 6.03 17.18
N PHE A 723 -29.85 4.75 17.17
CA PHE A 723 -28.48 4.30 17.36
C PHE A 723 -28.12 3.08 16.51
N ASP A 724 -26.86 3.03 16.10
CA ASP A 724 -26.26 1.90 15.38
C ASP A 724 -26.09 0.73 16.36
N ASN A 725 -26.95 -0.27 16.23
CA ASN A 725 -27.02 -1.45 17.09
C ASN A 725 -25.84 -2.42 16.85
N SER A 726 -25.01 -2.18 15.83
CA SER A 726 -23.73 -2.88 15.65
C SER A 726 -22.55 -2.17 16.30
N ARG A 727 -22.78 -1.03 16.96
CA ARG A 727 -21.73 -0.20 17.58
C ARG A 727 -22.08 0.22 19.01
N VAL A 728 -23.23 0.85 19.20
CA VAL A 728 -23.63 1.46 20.47
C VAL A 728 -24.39 0.43 21.30
N LEU A 729 -23.80 0.07 22.43
CA LEU A 729 -24.48 -0.76 23.42
C LEU A 729 -25.44 0.11 24.21
N HIS A 730 -26.57 -0.47 24.58
CA HIS A 730 -27.62 0.22 25.31
C HIS A 730 -28.10 -0.60 26.49
N ALA A 731 -28.62 0.11 27.49
CA ALA A 731 -29.07 -0.38 28.77
C ALA A 731 -30.10 0.59 29.35
N ARG A 732 -30.68 0.21 30.50
CA ARG A 732 -31.51 1.13 31.27
C ARG A 732 -31.38 0.90 32.76
N THR A 733 -31.57 1.97 33.54
CA THR A 733 -31.70 1.88 34.99
C THR A 733 -33.05 1.26 35.39
N GLU A 734 -33.12 0.79 36.63
CA GLU A 734 -34.37 0.31 37.25
C GLU A 734 -35.38 1.46 37.37
N TYR A 735 -36.68 1.13 37.33
CA TYR A 735 -37.78 2.10 37.55
C TYR A 735 -38.98 1.41 38.21
N ASP A 736 -39.86 2.19 38.83
CA ASP A 736 -41.06 1.66 39.47
C ASP A 736 -42.12 1.28 38.41
N PRO A 737 -42.53 0.01 38.31
CA PRO A 737 -43.53 -0.44 37.34
C PRO A 737 -44.92 0.17 37.55
N SER A 738 -45.22 0.72 38.73
CA SER A 738 -46.51 1.34 39.05
C SER A 738 -46.64 2.78 38.52
N GLU A 739 -45.55 3.39 38.07
CA GLU A 739 -45.50 4.79 37.62
C GLU A 739 -45.79 4.97 36.11
N GLY A 740 -45.84 3.87 35.35
CA GLY A 740 -46.17 3.85 33.91
C GLY A 740 -45.04 4.39 33.02
N ARG A 741 -44.50 3.54 32.14
CA ARG A 741 -43.49 3.88 31.13
C ARG A 741 -43.86 3.19 29.81
N HIS A 742 -43.81 3.92 28.70
CA HIS A 742 -44.12 3.39 27.38
C HIS A 742 -43.16 3.95 26.34
N LEU A 743 -42.28 3.09 25.83
CA LEU A 743 -41.53 3.37 24.61
C LEU A 743 -42.04 2.49 23.47
N GLN A 744 -41.97 2.99 22.25
CA GLN A 744 -42.13 2.20 21.04
C GLN A 744 -40.79 2.08 20.32
N GLY A 745 -40.45 0.85 19.95
CA GLY A 745 -39.22 0.56 19.23
C GLY A 745 -39.47 -0.02 17.85
N CYS A 746 -38.54 0.26 16.95
CA CYS A 746 -38.44 -0.39 15.65
C CYS A 746 -36.98 -0.46 15.21
N TYR A 747 -36.70 -1.30 14.21
CA TYR A 747 -35.38 -1.39 13.58
C TYR A 747 -35.40 -0.75 12.19
N VAL A 748 -34.26 -0.23 11.74
CA VAL A 748 -34.10 0.46 10.46
C VAL A 748 -32.77 0.06 9.80
N ASP A 749 -32.73 -0.01 8.48
CA ASP A 749 -31.50 -0.27 7.72
C ASP A 749 -30.57 0.97 7.64
N THR A 750 -29.25 0.76 7.55
CA THR A 750 -28.26 1.87 7.57
C THR A 750 -27.98 2.53 6.22
N ASP A 751 -28.35 1.90 5.10
CA ASP A 751 -27.80 2.24 3.78
C ASP A 751 -28.15 3.67 3.36
N LEU A 752 -29.39 4.09 3.59
CA LEU A 752 -29.85 5.44 3.27
C LEU A 752 -29.16 6.50 4.14
N MET A 753 -28.95 6.21 5.44
CA MET A 753 -28.28 7.12 6.36
C MET A 753 -26.82 7.35 5.94
N LYS A 754 -26.09 6.26 5.63
CA LYS A 754 -24.70 6.32 5.15
C LYS A 754 -24.60 7.05 3.81
N ALA A 755 -25.54 6.85 2.89
CA ALA A 755 -25.57 7.56 1.62
C ALA A 755 -25.78 9.08 1.80
N LYS A 756 -26.69 9.49 2.67
CA LYS A 756 -26.93 10.91 3.01
C LYS A 756 -25.69 11.55 3.66
N ALA A 757 -25.08 10.87 4.64
CA ALA A 757 -23.87 11.36 5.31
C ALA A 757 -22.72 11.58 4.31
N ARG A 758 -22.46 10.64 3.40
CA ARG A 758 -21.45 10.80 2.35
C ARG A 758 -21.70 12.01 1.45
N ARG A 759 -22.97 12.27 1.07
CA ARG A 759 -23.34 13.45 0.28
C ARG A 759 -23.02 14.74 1.02
N VAL A 760 -23.34 14.83 2.31
CA VAL A 760 -23.06 16.01 3.14
C VAL A 760 -21.55 16.24 3.28
N LEU A 761 -20.79 15.17 3.57
CA LEU A 761 -19.33 15.25 3.71
C LEU A 761 -18.64 15.65 2.39
N ALA A 762 -19.08 15.12 1.25
CA ALA A 762 -18.55 15.49 -0.06
C ALA A 762 -18.83 16.96 -0.44
N ALA A 763 -19.98 17.51 -0.03
CA ALA A 763 -20.30 18.92 -0.25
C ALA A 763 -19.41 19.85 0.61
N ALA A 764 -19.00 19.41 1.80
CA ALA A 764 -18.12 20.18 2.68
C ALA A 764 -16.67 20.25 2.16
N THR A 765 -16.18 19.21 1.48
CA THR A 765 -14.82 19.17 0.90
C THR A 765 -14.69 19.90 -0.44
N THR A 766 -15.80 20.12 -1.15
CA THR A 766 -15.83 20.80 -2.47
C THR A 766 -16.13 22.31 -2.38
N GLY A 767 -16.41 22.83 -1.18
CA GLY A 767 -16.77 24.23 -0.92
C GLY A 767 -15.68 25.07 -0.24
N GLY A 768 -14.40 24.66 -0.33
CA GLY A 768 -13.24 25.35 0.24
C GLY A 768 -12.47 26.18 -0.77
#